data_AF-A0A970MWX0-F1
#
_entry.id   AF-A0A970MWX0-F1
#
_cell.length_a   1.000
_cell.length_b   1.000
_cell.length_c   1.000
_cell.angle_alpha   90.00
_cell.angle_beta   90.00
_cell.angle_gamma   90.00
#
_symmetry.space_group_name_H-M   'P 1'
#
loop_
_entity.id
_entity.type
_entity.pdbx_description
1 polymer ?
#
loop_
_entity_poly.entity_id
_entity_poly.type
_entity_poly.pdbx_seq_one_letter_code
_entity_poly.pdbx_strand_id
1 'polypeptide(L)'
;MRKFCAQRSVLLVAIVLLVFMASMAYANTVVVRFFADGRLVTVNRAVSDGVPSAEAAVRALVAGPFVEEVAVGLYSQIPAGTKVKKLSIAGSVAEIDLSSEVLTGLDEVLIKDIFDQFSSTLGDFPSVASIKLTCNGKLLSSYLSSAPSIGEAAAPLIKGNAVGLSGKKICVGASHGRFWNGSGWYWQRGDSCGFGEAVLEDTNSVRLVQYLKQYITQDSGTFYSVRELTESNCCHSATGLAWWKMCSQSWLRNIGVPCSVWGSYTGNCGADTAAARGNDDIRCRPLYADYVGSNIYIAMHTNAGGGTGTETFRDTAMEKPAHVANSLTLANAVNNGMVNTIRNTFPGESGWVNRGVKDGQGNYGEIRIPNRPAILVELAFHDHCTRDAVYLKNEFFRSLTMWGAYSGICSYFGNTPTWGKYSCEYVSDTIPTTMNPGQTYNATITYRNRGVVWMSAYNFKVGAVSANDPLMTTRLYPVSGTIKPGSNATFTITLKAPATGGAYTTQWQMIREGYEWFGPKVTKNVTVVDINDNEPPTVPTNLKRSSATKTSISLSWTASTDNNAVAGYRIYRNGAQVGTSATNSYTDSGLAANTGYTYQVDAYDAKPNYSAKSAAFETGTGGTWTAEASMSCYTRSGTPDVCGYGGIAVGYSSTATLLSRRGLAQWDMDGAPTQAEALNTSNSVRVKLNQYTQYSATKEASISLYKVNNDWNQSNGTWNNVGIGAKYSGATVTCVDVADRTWQWNGNTQGVPPANRGVYIKNDSSESDANFAKVFESAYNSGATGKVPRLEIDYIDLTAPKNCSIKINGGATHTKSATVTLTLAATDPLSGMSQMQFSTNGTSYSTAEAYATSKSYTLPSGDGSKTVYVKFKDKVGNWSAAVSSSIILDTVAPTISISNPSESSTNVGPVAYTVTYAGASEITLANSNITLNKTDSANAGSIAVSGTGLTSRIVTLSEITGNGTLGISIASGTAKDEAGNLCAAAGPSVVFDVFSHIDSYGMSNKAAWDAIMSNAAAGKAFTLWGKVTAPIDANSFFVDDGSGMPIKINFANHGFSASDYVSATGALDVSGSAPVMNALTIKKQN
;
A
#
# COMPACT_ATOMS: atom_id res chain seq x y z
N MET A 1 -26.87 -69.35 -21.53
CA MET A 1 -25.96 -70.04 -20.58
C MET A 1 -25.72 -71.54 -20.91
N ARG A 2 -25.32 -71.93 -22.14
CA ARG A 2 -24.90 -73.33 -22.45
C ARG A 2 -23.78 -73.46 -23.52
N LYS A 3 -22.91 -72.45 -23.67
CA LYS A 3 -21.76 -72.48 -24.61
C LYS A 3 -20.46 -71.84 -24.06
N PHE A 4 -20.30 -71.74 -22.74
CA PHE A 4 -19.18 -71.02 -22.10
C PHE A 4 -18.38 -71.85 -21.07
N CYS A 5 -18.44 -73.19 -21.14
CA CYS A 5 -17.84 -74.09 -20.14
C CYS A 5 -16.79 -75.08 -20.69
N ALA A 6 -16.33 -74.93 -21.94
CA ALA A 6 -15.57 -75.96 -22.65
C ALA A 6 -14.14 -75.57 -23.10
N GLN A 7 -13.60 -74.42 -22.66
CA GLN A 7 -12.26 -73.96 -23.08
C GLN A 7 -11.29 -73.55 -21.95
N ARG A 8 -11.71 -73.60 -20.67
CA ARG A 8 -10.81 -73.32 -19.53
C ARG A 8 -10.15 -74.55 -18.88
N SER A 9 -10.56 -75.76 -19.26
CA SER A 9 -10.10 -77.01 -18.63
C SER A 9 -8.90 -77.69 -19.30
N VAL A 10 -8.43 -77.20 -20.45
CA VAL A 10 -7.32 -77.82 -21.20
C VAL A 10 -5.98 -77.09 -20.96
N LEU A 11 -5.99 -75.76 -20.83
CA LEU A 11 -4.76 -74.98 -20.63
C LEU A 11 -4.20 -75.10 -19.20
N LEU A 12 -5.08 -75.19 -18.19
CA LEU A 12 -4.66 -75.37 -16.79
C LEU A 12 -4.02 -76.76 -16.56
N VAL A 13 -4.43 -77.77 -17.33
CA VAL A 13 -3.88 -79.13 -17.24
C VAL A 13 -2.53 -79.23 -17.93
N ALA A 14 -2.31 -78.50 -19.04
CA ALA A 14 -0.99 -78.42 -19.69
C ALA A 14 0.07 -77.75 -18.80
N ILE A 15 -0.31 -76.72 -18.04
CA ILE A 15 0.61 -76.03 -17.11
C ILE A 15 0.92 -76.90 -15.87
N VAL A 16 -0.01 -77.75 -15.43
CA VAL A 16 0.23 -78.67 -14.30
C VAL A 16 1.01 -79.92 -14.71
N LEU A 17 0.89 -80.41 -15.95
CA LEU A 17 1.66 -81.57 -16.43
C LEU A 17 3.12 -81.26 -16.83
N LEU A 18 3.50 -79.98 -16.98
CA LEU A 18 4.91 -79.58 -17.11
C LEU A 18 5.62 -79.40 -15.75
N VAL A 19 4.88 -79.47 -14.63
CA VAL A 19 5.42 -79.29 -13.27
C VAL A 19 5.71 -80.63 -12.55
N PHE A 20 5.44 -81.77 -13.20
CA PHE A 20 5.70 -83.11 -12.65
C PHE A 20 6.51 -84.03 -13.60
N MET A 21 7.69 -83.57 -14.01
CA MET A 21 8.81 -84.47 -14.32
C MET A 21 10.13 -83.95 -13.74
N ALA A 22 10.93 -84.88 -13.23
CA ALA A 22 12.29 -84.69 -12.75
C ALA A 22 12.48 -83.67 -11.61
N SER A 23 12.15 -84.12 -10.40
CA SER A 23 13.04 -83.90 -9.24
C SER A 23 14.39 -84.62 -9.47
N MET A 24 15.17 -84.15 -10.44
CA MET A 24 16.61 -84.38 -10.49
C MET A 24 17.26 -83.09 -10.00
N ALA A 25 18.07 -83.20 -8.95
CA ALA A 25 18.93 -82.11 -8.55
C ALA A 25 19.98 -81.89 -9.65
N TYR A 26 19.72 -80.93 -10.56
CA TYR A 26 20.79 -80.31 -11.32
C TYR A 26 21.65 -79.54 -10.32
N ALA A 27 22.72 -80.18 -9.81
CA ALA A 27 23.70 -79.54 -8.93
C ALA A 27 24.45 -78.36 -9.59
N ASN A 28 24.16 -78.12 -10.88
CA ASN A 28 24.91 -77.31 -11.82
C ASN A 28 24.02 -76.21 -12.44
N THR A 29 23.11 -75.58 -11.68
CA THR A 29 22.28 -74.46 -12.16
C THR A 29 22.48 -73.18 -11.35
N VAL A 30 22.43 -72.03 -12.03
CA VAL A 30 22.27 -70.70 -11.43
C VAL A 30 20.85 -70.17 -11.65
N VAL A 31 20.44 -69.24 -10.80
CA VAL A 31 19.13 -68.60 -10.88
C VAL A 31 19.29 -67.19 -11.45
N VAL A 32 18.56 -66.88 -12.51
CA VAL A 32 18.50 -65.53 -13.13
C VAL A 32 17.09 -64.97 -13.03
N ARG A 33 16.95 -63.64 -13.11
CA ARG A 33 15.63 -62.98 -13.07
C ARG A 33 15.38 -62.16 -14.32
N PHE A 34 14.25 -62.45 -14.96
CA PHE A 34 13.70 -61.68 -16.07
C PHE A 34 12.37 -61.05 -15.66
N PHE A 35 11.87 -60.08 -16.41
CA PHE A 35 10.55 -59.50 -16.16
C PHE A 35 9.46 -60.32 -16.84
N ALA A 36 8.31 -60.46 -16.17
CA ALA A 36 7.00 -60.75 -16.77
C ALA A 36 5.95 -59.90 -16.04
N ASP A 37 5.00 -59.32 -16.76
CA ASP A 37 3.95 -58.44 -16.21
C ASP A 37 4.46 -57.33 -15.26
N GLY A 38 5.65 -56.79 -15.56
CA GLY A 38 6.30 -55.74 -14.76
C GLY A 38 6.91 -56.21 -13.43
N ARG A 39 7.01 -57.52 -13.20
CA ARG A 39 7.62 -58.12 -12.00
C ARG A 39 8.77 -59.04 -12.37
N LEU A 40 9.77 -59.14 -11.49
CA LEU A 40 10.88 -60.08 -11.67
C LEU A 40 10.42 -61.52 -11.35
N VAL A 41 10.72 -62.43 -12.27
CA VAL A 41 10.41 -63.85 -12.21
C VAL A 41 11.69 -64.67 -12.27
N THR A 42 11.76 -65.66 -11.38
CA THR A 42 12.86 -66.61 -11.21
C THR A 42 12.94 -67.63 -12.34
N VAL A 43 14.11 -67.78 -12.95
CA VAL A 43 14.37 -68.78 -14.01
C VAL A 43 15.69 -69.51 -13.73
N ASN A 44 15.69 -70.83 -13.84
CA ASN A 44 16.90 -71.65 -13.68
C ASN A 44 17.68 -71.76 -14.98
N ARG A 45 19.01 -71.71 -14.89
CA ARG A 45 19.95 -71.77 -16.02
C ARG A 45 21.03 -72.81 -15.74
N ALA A 46 21.20 -73.77 -16.63
CA ALA A 46 22.31 -74.73 -16.56
C ALA A 46 23.66 -74.01 -16.73
N VAL A 47 24.65 -74.39 -15.92
CA VAL A 47 26.01 -73.86 -15.97
C VAL A 47 26.91 -74.84 -16.71
N SER A 48 27.67 -74.35 -17.69
CA SER A 48 28.48 -75.15 -18.60
C SER A 48 29.72 -75.81 -17.96
N ASP A 49 30.22 -75.30 -16.83
CA ASP A 49 31.38 -75.82 -16.10
C ASP A 49 31.01 -76.63 -14.84
N GLY A 50 29.71 -76.69 -14.51
CA GLY A 50 29.21 -77.38 -13.33
C GLY A 50 29.28 -76.61 -12.01
N VAL A 51 29.74 -75.35 -11.98
CA VAL A 51 29.94 -74.58 -10.73
C VAL A 51 28.99 -73.38 -10.67
N PRO A 52 27.89 -73.44 -9.88
CA PRO A 52 27.04 -72.28 -9.62
C PRO A 52 27.84 -71.13 -8.99
N SER A 53 27.98 -70.05 -9.74
CA SER A 53 28.76 -68.87 -9.35
C SER A 53 28.05 -67.57 -9.74
N ALA A 54 28.38 -66.49 -9.04
CA ALA A 54 27.89 -65.15 -9.38
C ALA A 54 28.28 -64.73 -10.81
N GLU A 55 29.42 -65.22 -11.32
CA GLU A 55 29.83 -65.02 -12.71
C GLU A 55 28.94 -65.77 -13.69
N ALA A 56 28.66 -67.06 -13.44
CA ALA A 56 27.74 -67.83 -14.25
C ALA A 56 26.34 -67.19 -14.28
N ALA A 57 25.84 -66.71 -13.13
CA ALA A 57 24.56 -66.03 -13.03
C ALA A 57 24.52 -64.71 -13.84
N VAL A 58 25.56 -63.87 -13.73
CA VAL A 58 25.70 -62.63 -14.50
C VAL A 58 25.77 -62.90 -16.02
N ARG A 59 26.55 -63.90 -16.45
CA ARG A 59 26.66 -64.26 -17.87
C ARG A 59 25.34 -64.82 -18.41
N ALA A 60 24.64 -65.65 -17.64
CA ALA A 60 23.35 -66.21 -18.02
C ALA A 60 22.21 -65.18 -18.05
N LEU A 61 22.26 -64.14 -17.19
CA LEU A 61 21.33 -63.02 -17.22
C LEU A 61 21.52 -62.16 -18.47
N VAL A 62 22.78 -61.79 -18.77
CA VAL A 62 23.12 -60.95 -19.94
C VAL A 62 22.86 -61.66 -21.27
N ALA A 63 22.87 -63.00 -21.29
CA ALA A 63 22.46 -63.77 -22.47
C ALA A 63 20.96 -63.65 -22.80
N GLY A 64 20.13 -63.24 -21.83
CA GLY A 64 18.68 -63.02 -22.01
C GLY A 64 17.80 -64.27 -21.82
N PRO A 65 16.47 -64.10 -21.98
CA PRO A 65 15.51 -65.20 -22.04
C PRO A 65 15.66 -66.00 -23.34
N PHE A 66 15.35 -67.29 -23.31
CA PHE A 66 15.28 -68.13 -24.51
C PHE A 66 14.00 -67.85 -25.31
N VAL A 67 13.93 -68.31 -26.57
CA VAL A 67 12.80 -68.02 -27.47
C VAL A 67 11.47 -68.54 -26.91
N GLU A 68 11.50 -69.68 -26.25
CA GLU A 68 10.37 -70.34 -25.58
C GLU A 68 9.91 -69.55 -24.35
N GLU A 69 10.84 -68.87 -23.67
CA GLU A 69 10.57 -68.04 -22.50
C GLU A 69 9.97 -66.68 -22.89
N VAL A 70 10.48 -66.08 -23.97
CA VAL A 70 9.87 -64.91 -24.61
C VAL A 70 8.44 -65.23 -25.07
N ALA A 71 8.20 -66.43 -25.61
CA ALA A 71 6.87 -66.88 -26.03
C ALA A 71 5.86 -67.04 -24.86
N VAL A 72 6.32 -67.15 -23.61
CA VAL A 72 5.47 -67.11 -22.41
C VAL A 72 5.52 -65.78 -21.66
N GLY A 73 6.07 -64.72 -22.29
CA GLY A 73 6.03 -63.35 -21.79
C GLY A 73 7.23 -62.91 -20.93
N LEU A 74 8.31 -63.69 -20.85
CA LEU A 74 9.54 -63.28 -20.16
C LEU A 74 10.39 -62.38 -21.05
N TYR A 75 10.83 -61.23 -20.52
CA TYR A 75 11.71 -60.29 -21.22
C TYR A 75 12.81 -59.76 -20.30
N SER A 76 13.92 -59.30 -20.89
CA SER A 76 14.96 -58.57 -20.16
C SER A 76 14.93 -57.10 -20.52
N GLN A 77 15.16 -56.23 -19.54
CA GLN A 77 15.43 -54.81 -19.77
C GLN A 77 16.91 -54.54 -20.11
N ILE A 78 17.76 -55.58 -20.19
CA ILE A 78 19.12 -55.45 -20.72
C ILE A 78 19.03 -55.44 -22.25
N PRO A 79 19.50 -54.40 -22.97
CA PRO A 79 19.40 -54.34 -24.42
C PRO A 79 20.06 -55.55 -25.10
N ALA A 80 19.35 -56.13 -26.08
CA ALA A 80 19.80 -57.32 -26.80
C ALA A 80 21.17 -57.12 -27.45
N GLY A 81 22.05 -58.11 -27.34
CA GLY A 81 23.42 -58.05 -27.85
C GLY A 81 24.44 -57.46 -26.87
N THR A 82 24.02 -56.95 -25.70
CA THR A 82 24.92 -56.57 -24.60
C THR A 82 25.78 -57.76 -24.16
N LYS A 83 27.04 -57.50 -23.83
CA LYS A 83 28.05 -58.49 -23.42
C LYS A 83 28.75 -58.04 -22.14
N VAL A 84 29.06 -58.99 -21.26
CA VAL A 84 29.94 -58.76 -20.12
C VAL A 84 31.38 -58.59 -20.62
N LYS A 85 31.92 -57.38 -20.53
CA LYS A 85 33.31 -57.03 -20.88
C LYS A 85 34.28 -57.38 -19.75
N LYS A 86 33.88 -57.08 -18.51
CA LYS A 86 34.63 -57.42 -17.29
C LYS A 86 33.63 -57.74 -16.18
N LEU A 87 33.99 -58.70 -15.34
CA LEU A 87 33.37 -58.93 -14.04
C LEU A 87 34.49 -59.05 -13.00
N SER A 88 34.32 -58.41 -11.85
CA SER A 88 35.19 -58.62 -10.70
C SER A 88 34.40 -58.43 -9.40
N ILE A 89 34.58 -59.33 -8.44
CA ILE A 89 34.02 -59.20 -7.09
C ILE A 89 35.14 -58.73 -6.17
N ALA A 90 35.03 -57.50 -5.68
CA ALA A 90 36.01 -56.87 -4.80
C ALA A 90 35.40 -56.68 -3.41
N GLY A 91 35.84 -57.49 -2.44
CA GLY A 91 35.17 -57.58 -1.15
C GLY A 91 33.74 -58.09 -1.34
N SER A 92 32.75 -57.29 -0.96
CA SER A 92 31.32 -57.57 -1.16
C SER A 92 30.65 -56.75 -2.28
N VAL A 93 31.45 -56.15 -3.18
CA VAL A 93 30.97 -55.38 -4.34
C VAL A 93 31.21 -56.17 -5.62
N ALA A 94 30.16 -56.44 -6.40
CA ALA A 94 30.29 -56.96 -7.76
C ALA A 94 30.35 -55.80 -8.77
N GLU A 95 31.48 -55.62 -9.43
CA GLU A 95 31.67 -54.63 -10.49
C GLU A 95 31.56 -55.30 -11.87
N ILE A 96 30.55 -54.90 -12.64
CA ILE A 96 30.22 -55.46 -13.96
C ILE A 96 30.39 -54.35 -15.00
N ASP A 97 31.30 -54.55 -15.96
CA ASP A 97 31.46 -53.69 -17.14
C ASP A 97 30.76 -54.37 -18.34
N LEU A 98 29.85 -53.62 -18.96
CA LEU A 98 28.99 -54.04 -20.04
C LEU A 98 29.38 -53.34 -21.34
N SER A 99 29.15 -54.00 -22.47
CA SER A 99 29.40 -53.43 -23.78
C SER A 99 28.41 -52.31 -24.14
N SER A 100 28.78 -51.48 -25.12
CA SER A 100 28.07 -50.23 -25.48
C SER A 100 26.61 -50.39 -25.88
N GLU A 101 26.19 -51.58 -26.29
CA GLU A 101 24.80 -51.94 -26.58
C GLU A 101 23.87 -51.64 -25.39
N VAL A 102 24.38 -51.71 -24.14
CA VAL A 102 23.62 -51.37 -22.92
C VAL A 102 23.16 -49.91 -22.86
N LEU A 103 23.80 -49.02 -23.63
CA LEU A 103 23.47 -47.59 -23.69
C LEU A 103 22.30 -47.29 -24.64
N THR A 104 21.76 -48.30 -25.33
CA THR A 104 20.66 -48.15 -26.29
C THR A 104 19.37 -47.76 -25.57
N GLY A 105 18.87 -46.55 -25.80
CA GLY A 105 17.64 -46.05 -25.17
C GLY A 105 17.78 -45.75 -23.66
N LEU A 106 19.00 -45.49 -23.18
CA LEU A 106 19.29 -45.34 -21.75
C LEU A 106 18.57 -44.15 -21.11
N ASP A 107 17.68 -44.42 -20.16
CA ASP A 107 17.07 -43.47 -19.23
C ASP A 107 17.13 -43.98 -17.77
N GLU A 108 16.58 -43.23 -16.83
CA GLU A 108 16.60 -43.62 -15.40
C GLU A 108 15.77 -44.86 -15.07
N VAL A 109 14.67 -45.08 -15.81
CA VAL A 109 13.81 -46.26 -15.62
C VAL A 109 14.55 -47.50 -16.12
N LEU A 110 15.19 -47.41 -17.28
CA LEU A 110 15.99 -48.49 -17.85
C LEU A 110 17.19 -48.82 -16.96
N ILE A 111 17.93 -47.81 -16.45
CA ILE A 111 19.03 -48.05 -15.51
C ILE A 111 18.54 -48.73 -14.24
N LYS A 112 17.43 -48.26 -13.65
CA LYS A 112 16.82 -48.88 -12.48
C LYS A 112 16.46 -50.34 -12.75
N ASP A 113 15.74 -50.64 -13.83
CA ASP A 113 15.23 -51.98 -14.11
C ASP A 113 16.34 -52.97 -14.53
N ILE A 114 17.41 -52.47 -15.17
CA ILE A 114 18.66 -53.24 -15.33
C ILE A 114 19.26 -53.52 -13.95
N PHE A 115 19.40 -52.52 -13.08
CA PHE A 115 19.96 -52.68 -11.73
C PHE A 115 19.15 -53.67 -10.89
N ASP A 116 17.81 -53.63 -10.95
CA ASP A 116 16.93 -54.53 -10.22
C ASP A 116 17.07 -55.99 -10.69
N GLN A 117 17.19 -56.26 -12.01
CA GLN A 117 17.47 -57.61 -12.53
C GLN A 117 18.82 -58.14 -12.03
N PHE A 118 19.89 -57.35 -12.11
CA PHE A 118 21.21 -57.74 -11.63
C PHE A 118 21.21 -57.94 -10.11
N SER A 119 20.60 -57.03 -9.35
CA SER A 119 20.58 -57.08 -7.88
C SER A 119 19.72 -58.24 -7.37
N SER A 120 18.61 -58.57 -8.04
CA SER A 120 17.81 -59.75 -7.72
C SER A 120 18.54 -61.05 -8.08
N THR A 121 19.23 -61.08 -9.23
CA THR A 121 20.01 -62.24 -9.69
C THR A 121 21.21 -62.51 -8.78
N LEU A 122 21.90 -61.46 -8.33
CA LEU A 122 23.05 -61.58 -7.44
C LEU A 122 22.68 -61.72 -5.96
N GLY A 123 21.43 -61.46 -5.58
CA GLY A 123 20.94 -61.60 -4.20
C GLY A 123 21.01 -63.02 -3.63
N ASP A 124 21.09 -64.05 -4.49
CA ASP A 124 21.30 -65.45 -4.07
C ASP A 124 22.74 -65.75 -3.65
N PHE A 125 23.66 -64.80 -3.79
CA PHE A 125 25.07 -64.95 -3.45
C PHE A 125 25.40 -64.04 -2.25
N PRO A 126 25.36 -64.54 -1.00
CA PRO A 126 25.51 -63.71 0.21
C PRO A 126 26.85 -62.95 0.33
N SER A 127 27.85 -63.33 -0.48
CA SER A 127 29.10 -62.59 -0.62
C SER A 127 28.96 -61.27 -1.37
N VAL A 128 27.89 -61.05 -2.15
CA VAL A 128 27.61 -59.83 -2.91
C VAL A 128 26.57 -58.99 -2.17
N ALA A 129 27.03 -57.95 -1.47
CA ALA A 129 26.17 -57.01 -0.74
C ALA A 129 25.79 -55.77 -1.57
N SER A 130 26.49 -55.51 -2.67
CA SER A 130 26.20 -54.41 -3.58
C SER A 130 26.75 -54.68 -4.99
N ILE A 131 26.21 -53.99 -5.99
CA ILE A 131 26.63 -54.09 -7.38
C ILE A 131 26.98 -52.71 -7.93
N LYS A 132 27.87 -52.66 -8.92
CA LYS A 132 28.09 -51.49 -9.78
C LYS A 132 28.01 -51.92 -11.23
N LEU A 133 27.21 -51.21 -12.00
CA LEU A 133 27.06 -51.42 -13.43
C LEU A 133 27.78 -50.31 -14.19
N THR A 134 28.67 -50.70 -15.08
CA THR A 134 29.54 -49.79 -15.84
C THR A 134 29.49 -50.11 -17.33
N CYS A 135 29.86 -49.14 -18.15
CA CYS A 135 30.17 -49.32 -19.56
C CYS A 135 31.43 -48.49 -19.88
N ASN A 136 32.44 -49.13 -20.48
CA ASN A 136 33.78 -48.58 -20.65
C ASN A 136 34.37 -48.06 -19.32
N GLY A 137 34.11 -48.75 -18.22
CA GLY A 137 34.58 -48.38 -16.87
C GLY A 137 33.90 -47.17 -16.23
N LYS A 138 32.88 -46.57 -16.87
CA LYS A 138 32.05 -45.49 -16.30
C LYS A 138 30.70 -46.01 -15.86
N LEU A 139 30.16 -45.53 -14.73
CA LEU A 139 28.82 -45.90 -14.25
C LEU A 139 27.75 -45.61 -15.32
N LEU A 140 26.74 -46.48 -15.46
CA LEU A 140 25.66 -46.26 -16.44
C LEU A 140 24.95 -44.91 -16.22
N SER A 141 24.70 -44.51 -14.97
CA SER A 141 24.11 -43.20 -14.63
C SER A 141 24.93 -42.00 -15.09
N SER A 142 26.24 -42.14 -15.35
CA SER A 142 27.09 -41.04 -15.85
C SER A 142 26.90 -40.75 -17.35
N TYR A 143 26.15 -41.60 -18.07
CA TYR A 143 25.75 -41.38 -19.47
C TYR A 143 24.39 -40.66 -19.60
N LEU A 144 23.64 -40.51 -18.49
CA LEU A 144 22.52 -39.57 -18.44
C LEU A 144 23.03 -38.14 -18.61
N SER A 145 22.19 -37.24 -19.12
CA SER A 145 22.54 -35.84 -19.33
C SER A 145 23.18 -35.22 -18.10
N SER A 146 24.44 -34.78 -18.22
CA SER A 146 25.19 -34.17 -17.13
C SER A 146 24.65 -32.78 -16.79
N ALA A 147 25.10 -32.24 -15.65
CA ALA A 147 25.05 -30.81 -15.37
C ALA A 147 25.49 -29.98 -16.60
N PRO A 148 24.89 -28.80 -16.84
CA PRO A 148 25.39 -27.86 -17.84
C PRO A 148 26.88 -27.54 -17.60
N SER A 149 27.65 -27.39 -18.67
CA SER A 149 29.08 -27.05 -18.56
C SER A 149 29.26 -25.65 -17.98
N ILE A 150 29.45 -25.59 -16.67
CA ILE A 150 30.13 -24.50 -15.98
C ILE A 150 31.58 -24.44 -16.47
N GLY A 151 31.97 -23.30 -17.02
CA GLY A 151 33.30 -23.08 -17.60
C GLY A 151 34.43 -23.08 -16.56
N GLU A 152 35.61 -22.61 -16.97
CA GLU A 152 36.78 -22.56 -16.09
C GLU A 152 36.54 -21.74 -14.81
N ALA A 153 37.34 -22.05 -13.78
CA ALA A 153 37.27 -21.38 -12.49
C ALA A 153 37.38 -19.87 -12.64
N ALA A 154 36.35 -19.13 -12.23
CA ALA A 154 36.42 -17.68 -12.18
C ALA A 154 37.60 -17.27 -11.29
N ALA A 155 38.45 -16.36 -11.80
CA ALA A 155 39.54 -15.79 -11.04
C ALA A 155 39.02 -15.18 -9.72
N PRO A 156 39.78 -15.23 -8.61
CA PRO A 156 39.39 -14.58 -7.37
C PRO A 156 39.05 -13.13 -7.65
N LEU A 157 37.80 -12.75 -7.39
CA LEU A 157 37.29 -11.43 -7.74
C LEU A 157 38.09 -10.36 -7.00
N ILE A 158 38.71 -9.47 -7.77
CA ILE A 158 39.34 -8.26 -7.22
C ILE A 158 38.24 -7.46 -6.53
N LYS A 159 38.52 -7.00 -5.30
CA LYS A 159 37.57 -6.28 -4.43
C LYS A 159 36.74 -5.26 -5.21
N GLY A 160 35.46 -5.58 -5.38
CA GLY A 160 34.46 -4.55 -5.66
C GLY A 160 34.27 -3.64 -4.43
N ASN A 161 33.42 -2.64 -4.61
CA ASN A 161 32.73 -1.94 -3.52
C ASN A 161 31.21 -2.05 -3.75
N ALA A 162 30.76 -3.17 -4.32
CA ALA A 162 29.34 -3.37 -4.64
C ALA A 162 28.57 -3.77 -3.38
N VAL A 163 27.30 -3.38 -3.32
CA VAL A 163 26.40 -3.68 -2.21
C VAL A 163 25.56 -4.90 -2.56
N GLY A 164 25.48 -5.83 -1.62
CA GLY A 164 24.61 -7.00 -1.64
C GLY A 164 25.12 -8.20 -2.46
N LEU A 165 24.23 -9.13 -2.79
CA LEU A 165 24.53 -10.41 -3.47
C LEU A 165 23.85 -10.58 -4.83
N SER A 166 23.41 -9.48 -5.45
CA SER A 166 22.77 -9.50 -6.77
C SER A 166 23.58 -10.28 -7.82
N GLY A 167 22.89 -11.18 -8.52
CA GLY A 167 23.46 -12.08 -9.53
C GLY A 167 24.41 -13.15 -8.99
N LYS A 168 24.57 -13.31 -7.67
CA LYS A 168 25.38 -14.38 -7.06
C LYS A 168 24.49 -15.58 -6.77
N LYS A 169 24.89 -16.74 -7.28
CA LYS A 169 24.26 -18.03 -7.02
C LYS A 169 25.04 -18.75 -5.91
N ILE A 170 24.38 -19.13 -4.83
CA ILE A 170 25.02 -19.74 -3.65
C ILE A 170 24.28 -21.04 -3.32
N CYS A 171 25.01 -22.15 -3.28
CA CYS A 171 24.45 -23.44 -2.84
C CYS A 171 24.92 -23.72 -1.41
N VAL A 172 23.99 -24.02 -0.51
CA VAL A 172 24.31 -24.36 0.88
C VAL A 172 23.78 -25.75 1.19
N GLY A 173 24.70 -26.63 1.62
CA GLY A 173 24.37 -27.97 2.09
C GLY A 173 24.16 -27.98 3.59
N ALA A 174 22.91 -27.98 4.05
CA ALA A 174 22.61 -28.30 5.46
C ALA A 174 23.08 -29.72 5.75
N SER A 175 23.95 -29.91 6.75
CA SER A 175 24.52 -31.22 7.01
C SER A 175 23.50 -32.27 7.40
N HIS A 176 23.80 -33.47 6.95
CA HIS A 176 23.21 -34.72 7.40
C HIS A 176 21.69 -34.85 7.19
N GLY A 177 21.00 -35.64 8.02
CA GLY A 177 19.61 -36.05 7.79
C GLY A 177 19.45 -37.57 7.82
N ARG A 178 18.21 -38.01 8.02
CA ARG A 178 17.85 -39.43 8.09
C ARG A 178 18.21 -40.13 6.78
N PHE A 179 19.11 -41.11 6.83
CA PHE A 179 19.60 -41.86 5.67
C PHE A 179 19.46 -43.38 5.89
N TRP A 180 19.47 -44.13 4.80
CA TRP A 180 19.54 -45.59 4.84
C TRP A 180 21.00 -46.06 4.80
N ASN A 181 21.39 -46.90 5.76
CA ASN A 181 22.77 -47.42 5.86
C ASN A 181 22.96 -48.81 5.23
N GLY A 182 21.89 -49.45 4.75
CA GLY A 182 21.88 -50.85 4.29
C GLY A 182 20.98 -51.76 5.13
N SER A 183 20.76 -51.45 6.42
CA SER A 183 19.93 -52.26 7.34
C SER A 183 18.79 -51.49 8.01
N GLY A 184 18.83 -50.16 7.99
CA GLY A 184 17.83 -49.33 8.66
C GLY A 184 17.98 -47.84 8.34
N TRP A 185 16.99 -47.06 8.82
CA TRP A 185 16.98 -45.60 8.73
C TRP A 185 17.57 -44.96 9.98
N TYR A 186 18.73 -44.32 9.85
CA TYR A 186 19.48 -43.74 10.97
C TYR A 186 19.69 -42.24 10.79
N TRP A 187 19.93 -41.53 11.89
CA TRP A 187 20.58 -40.21 11.88
C TRP A 187 22.09 -40.42 11.68
N GLN A 188 22.78 -39.46 11.06
CA GLN A 188 24.22 -39.57 10.83
C GLN A 188 25.02 -39.17 12.08
N ARG A 189 24.45 -38.38 13.00
CA ARG A 189 24.96 -38.16 14.35
C ARG A 189 24.03 -38.68 15.45
N GLY A 190 24.59 -38.79 16.66
CA GLY A 190 23.84 -39.07 17.88
C GLY A 190 23.54 -37.79 18.68
N ASP A 191 22.51 -37.83 19.52
CA ASP A 191 22.18 -36.76 20.47
C ASP A 191 22.87 -37.02 21.82
N SER A 192 24.18 -36.72 21.89
CA SER A 192 24.98 -36.96 23.10
C SER A 192 24.57 -36.11 24.31
N CYS A 193 23.80 -35.03 24.09
CA CYS A 193 23.38 -34.10 25.13
C CYS A 193 21.91 -34.21 25.54
N GLY A 194 21.14 -35.11 24.91
CA GLY A 194 19.71 -35.29 25.22
C GLY A 194 18.82 -34.10 24.86
N PHE A 195 19.24 -33.25 23.91
CA PHE A 195 18.47 -32.07 23.47
C PHE A 195 17.64 -32.33 22.21
N GLY A 196 17.68 -33.55 21.66
CA GLY A 196 16.96 -33.99 20.49
C GLY A 196 17.21 -33.08 19.27
N GLU A 197 16.16 -32.88 18.48
CA GLU A 197 16.20 -32.10 17.24
C GLU A 197 16.57 -30.61 17.46
N ALA A 198 16.63 -30.13 18.70
CA ALA A 198 17.10 -28.78 19.00
C ALA A 198 18.62 -28.63 18.85
N VAL A 199 19.41 -29.71 18.92
CA VAL A 199 20.88 -29.67 18.82
C VAL A 199 21.44 -30.74 17.88
N LEU A 200 20.75 -31.88 17.70
CA LEU A 200 21.11 -32.93 16.76
C LEU A 200 21.45 -32.33 15.38
N GLU A 201 22.69 -32.57 14.95
CA GLU A 201 23.28 -31.97 13.75
C GLU A 201 22.35 -32.04 12.53
N ASP A 202 21.85 -33.25 12.23
CA ASP A 202 20.92 -33.61 11.14
C ASP A 202 19.68 -32.69 11.01
N THR A 203 19.31 -31.99 12.08
CA THR A 203 18.13 -31.10 12.16
C THR A 203 18.50 -29.66 12.54
N ASN A 204 19.61 -29.45 13.26
CA ASN A 204 20.10 -28.14 13.64
C ASN A 204 20.71 -27.39 12.44
N SER A 205 21.42 -28.11 11.56
CA SER A 205 21.99 -27.57 10.32
C SER A 205 20.93 -26.95 9.42
N VAL A 206 19.76 -27.58 9.28
CA VAL A 206 18.60 -27.06 8.53
C VAL A 206 18.15 -25.71 9.06
N ARG A 207 18.07 -25.56 10.39
CA ARG A 207 17.64 -24.33 11.07
C ARG A 207 18.68 -23.20 10.98
N LEU A 208 19.97 -23.54 10.95
CA LEU A 208 21.02 -22.58 10.58
C LEU A 208 20.84 -22.12 9.13
N VAL A 209 20.69 -23.06 8.20
CA VAL A 209 20.57 -22.77 6.76
C VAL A 209 19.29 -22.03 6.40
N GLN A 210 18.19 -22.17 7.15
CA GLN A 210 16.99 -21.31 7.04
C GLN A 210 17.34 -19.81 7.22
N TYR A 211 18.16 -19.46 8.22
CA TYR A 211 18.59 -18.07 8.43
C TYR A 211 19.52 -17.59 7.32
N LEU A 212 20.47 -18.42 6.89
CA LEU A 212 21.40 -18.07 5.81
C LEU A 212 20.68 -17.89 4.47
N LYS A 213 19.69 -18.74 4.15
CA LYS A 213 18.77 -18.57 3.01
C LYS A 213 18.13 -17.19 3.04
N GLN A 214 17.51 -16.83 4.16
CA GLN A 214 16.80 -15.56 4.30
C GLN A 214 17.69 -14.34 4.05
N TYR A 215 18.93 -14.33 4.58
CA TYR A 215 19.88 -13.25 4.34
C TYR A 215 20.36 -13.17 2.90
N ILE A 216 20.64 -14.32 2.26
CA ILE A 216 21.07 -14.36 0.86
C ILE A 216 19.93 -13.86 -0.05
N THR A 217 18.71 -14.34 0.14
CA THR A 217 17.57 -14.01 -0.74
C THR A 217 17.08 -12.58 -0.58
N GLN A 218 17.06 -12.03 0.64
CA GLN A 218 16.68 -10.62 0.85
C GLN A 218 17.73 -9.62 0.32
N ASP A 219 18.91 -10.13 -0.01
CA ASP A 219 20.05 -9.40 -0.57
C ASP A 219 20.25 -9.67 -2.07
N SER A 220 19.17 -10.15 -2.73
CA SER A 220 19.10 -10.47 -4.16
C SER A 220 20.05 -11.59 -4.65
N GLY A 221 20.60 -12.39 -3.74
CA GLY A 221 21.33 -13.61 -4.07
C GLY A 221 20.39 -14.77 -4.39
N THR A 222 20.74 -15.56 -5.41
CA THR A 222 20.03 -16.81 -5.74
C THR A 222 20.51 -17.92 -4.81
N PHE A 223 19.59 -18.51 -4.05
CA PHE A 223 19.90 -19.52 -3.05
C PHE A 223 19.45 -20.92 -3.51
N TYR A 224 20.33 -21.91 -3.39
CA TYR A 224 20.04 -23.32 -3.63
C TYR A 224 20.33 -24.14 -2.36
N SER A 225 19.50 -25.14 -2.07
CA SER A 225 19.70 -26.09 -0.96
C SER A 225 19.72 -27.52 -1.46
N VAL A 226 20.55 -28.36 -0.84
CA VAL A 226 20.63 -29.81 -1.11
C VAL A 226 19.58 -30.60 -0.32
N ARG A 227 18.84 -29.96 0.59
CA ARG A 227 17.78 -30.53 1.45
C ARG A 227 16.55 -29.62 1.48
N GLU A 228 15.40 -30.19 1.83
CA GLU A 228 14.23 -29.41 2.22
C GLU A 228 14.52 -28.63 3.51
N LEU A 229 14.13 -27.36 3.55
CA LEU A 229 14.32 -26.45 4.70
C LEU A 229 12.99 -26.11 5.40
N THR A 230 11.86 -26.46 4.78
CA THR A 230 10.51 -26.14 5.21
C THR A 230 10.02 -27.20 6.19
N GLU A 231 9.98 -26.87 7.49
CA GLU A 231 9.69 -27.87 8.53
C GLU A 231 8.26 -28.46 8.49
N SER A 232 7.34 -27.81 7.77
CA SER A 232 5.98 -28.28 7.51
C SER A 232 5.82 -29.19 6.28
N ASN A 233 6.82 -29.32 5.41
CA ASN A 233 6.71 -30.18 4.23
C ASN A 233 6.87 -31.66 4.59
N CYS A 234 5.83 -32.47 4.32
CA CYS A 234 5.73 -33.88 4.71
C CYS A 234 4.95 -34.66 3.63
N CYS A 235 5.20 -35.96 3.41
CA CYS A 235 6.09 -36.87 4.14
C CYS A 235 6.86 -37.80 3.19
N HIS A 236 8.03 -38.26 3.62
CA HIS A 236 8.79 -39.30 2.92
C HIS A 236 8.16 -40.69 3.15
N SER A 237 7.84 -41.38 2.06
CA SER A 237 6.98 -42.57 2.06
C SER A 237 7.50 -43.75 2.87
N ALA A 238 8.82 -44.00 2.90
CA ALA A 238 9.38 -45.16 3.59
C ALA A 238 9.71 -44.92 5.08
N THR A 239 9.59 -43.69 5.59
CA THR A 239 9.84 -43.36 7.01
C THR A 239 8.67 -42.69 7.73
N GLY A 240 7.71 -42.13 6.98
CA GLY A 240 6.66 -41.28 7.53
C GLY A 240 7.15 -39.93 8.08
N LEU A 241 8.44 -39.62 7.95
CA LEU A 241 9.02 -38.36 8.45
C LEU A 241 8.82 -37.23 7.45
N ALA A 242 8.78 -36.00 7.97
CA ALA A 242 8.78 -34.77 7.17
C ALA A 242 10.07 -34.66 6.33
N TRP A 243 9.98 -34.07 5.13
CA TRP A 243 11.06 -34.07 4.14
C TRP A 243 12.33 -33.37 4.62
N TRP A 244 12.19 -32.31 5.42
CA TRP A 244 13.31 -31.61 6.06
C TRP A 244 14.13 -32.48 7.03
N LYS A 245 13.61 -33.66 7.44
CA LYS A 245 14.33 -34.64 8.27
C LYS A 245 15.12 -35.64 7.44
N MET A 246 14.83 -35.79 6.15
CA MET A 246 15.51 -36.74 5.27
C MET A 246 16.85 -36.22 4.77
N CYS A 247 17.77 -37.12 4.45
CA CYS A 247 19.08 -36.78 3.90
C CYS A 247 18.99 -36.17 2.49
N SER A 248 20.13 -35.74 1.97
CA SER A 248 20.23 -34.98 0.71
C SER A 248 19.91 -35.86 -0.49
N GLN A 249 20.40 -37.10 -0.51
CA GLN A 249 20.13 -38.04 -1.61
C GLN A 249 18.62 -38.28 -1.79
N SER A 250 17.89 -38.56 -0.72
CA SER A 250 16.44 -38.80 -0.79
C SER A 250 15.66 -37.54 -1.17
N TRP A 251 16.06 -36.36 -0.70
CA TRP A 251 15.41 -35.11 -1.10
C TRP A 251 15.64 -34.76 -2.57
N LEU A 252 16.88 -34.81 -3.04
CA LEU A 252 17.24 -34.49 -4.43
C LEU A 252 16.56 -35.46 -5.41
N ARG A 253 16.51 -36.76 -5.07
CA ARG A 253 15.72 -37.76 -5.78
C ARG A 253 14.23 -37.39 -5.85
N ASN A 254 13.64 -36.96 -4.74
CA ASN A 254 12.22 -36.60 -4.66
C ASN A 254 11.84 -35.40 -5.54
N ILE A 255 12.72 -34.40 -5.66
CA ILE A 255 12.49 -33.22 -6.51
C ILE A 255 12.91 -33.42 -7.99
N GLY A 256 13.18 -34.67 -8.41
CA GLY A 256 13.47 -35.00 -9.81
C GLY A 256 14.83 -34.54 -10.32
N VAL A 257 15.81 -34.34 -9.43
CA VAL A 257 17.21 -34.16 -9.87
C VAL A 257 17.69 -35.46 -10.53
N PRO A 258 18.54 -35.41 -11.57
CA PRO A 258 19.02 -36.62 -12.24
C PRO A 258 19.81 -37.57 -11.33
N CYS A 259 19.64 -38.87 -11.56
CA CYS A 259 20.35 -39.97 -10.91
C CYS A 259 21.88 -39.87 -11.06
N SER A 260 22.38 -39.24 -12.13
CA SER A 260 23.81 -38.90 -12.29
C SER A 260 24.37 -38.03 -11.15
N VAL A 261 23.51 -37.25 -10.48
CA VAL A 261 23.84 -36.37 -9.34
C VAL A 261 23.60 -37.10 -8.01
N TRP A 262 22.38 -37.61 -7.77
CA TRP A 262 22.01 -38.16 -6.46
C TRP A 262 22.40 -39.62 -6.24
N GLY A 263 22.66 -40.39 -7.30
CA GLY A 263 23.11 -41.80 -7.26
C GLY A 263 24.54 -41.98 -7.76
N SER A 264 25.41 -40.98 -7.57
CA SER A 264 26.73 -40.88 -8.22
C SER A 264 27.84 -41.78 -7.67
N TYR A 265 27.60 -42.53 -6.59
CA TYR A 265 28.52 -43.57 -6.09
C TYR A 265 28.12 -44.95 -6.57
N THR A 266 26.83 -45.27 -6.44
CA THR A 266 26.29 -46.61 -6.73
C THR A 266 25.93 -46.79 -8.20
N GLY A 267 25.56 -45.70 -8.89
CA GLY A 267 24.89 -45.75 -10.19
C GLY A 267 23.45 -46.24 -10.12
N ASN A 268 22.88 -46.43 -8.91
CA ASN A 268 21.57 -47.04 -8.71
C ASN A 268 20.46 -45.98 -8.69
N CYS A 269 19.65 -45.92 -9.76
CA CYS A 269 18.50 -45.01 -9.88
C CYS A 269 17.21 -45.53 -9.20
N GLY A 270 17.29 -46.65 -8.47
CA GLY A 270 16.20 -47.25 -7.70
C GLY A 270 15.94 -46.62 -6.34
N ALA A 271 15.46 -47.44 -5.40
CA ALA A 271 14.93 -47.00 -4.11
C ALA A 271 15.99 -46.41 -3.16
N ASP A 272 15.54 -45.62 -2.19
CA ASP A 272 16.36 -45.09 -1.10
C ASP A 272 16.89 -46.18 -0.15
N THR A 273 16.30 -47.38 -0.16
CA THR A 273 16.74 -48.55 0.62
C THR A 273 17.85 -49.38 -0.05
N ALA A 274 18.44 -48.90 -1.15
CA ALA A 274 19.56 -49.57 -1.79
C ALA A 274 20.83 -49.58 -0.90
N ALA A 275 21.73 -50.53 -1.16
CA ALA A 275 23.02 -50.59 -0.49
C ALA A 275 23.89 -49.34 -0.78
N ALA A 276 24.78 -49.00 0.16
CA ALA A 276 25.78 -47.93 0.06
C ALA A 276 25.27 -46.48 -0.15
N ARG A 277 23.99 -46.21 0.09
CA ARG A 277 23.36 -44.87 -0.04
C ARG A 277 23.98 -43.76 0.80
N GLY A 278 24.71 -44.07 1.88
CA GLY A 278 25.50 -43.08 2.63
C GLY A 278 26.58 -42.37 1.80
N ASN A 279 27.20 -43.07 0.85
CA ASN A 279 28.19 -42.45 -0.06
C ASN A 279 27.52 -41.61 -1.16
N ASP A 280 26.34 -42.04 -1.64
CA ASP A 280 25.51 -41.25 -2.55
C ASP A 280 25.08 -39.92 -1.87
N ASP A 281 24.64 -39.96 -0.61
CA ASP A 281 24.25 -38.78 0.17
C ASP A 281 25.38 -37.76 0.37
N ILE A 282 26.62 -38.19 0.64
CA ILE A 282 27.75 -37.26 0.74
C ILE A 282 28.09 -36.65 -0.63
N ARG A 283 28.09 -37.46 -1.70
CA ARG A 283 28.53 -37.03 -3.04
C ARG A 283 27.48 -36.19 -3.77
N CYS A 284 26.20 -36.39 -3.51
CA CYS A 284 25.13 -35.65 -4.17
C CYS A 284 25.12 -34.15 -3.82
N ARG A 285 25.57 -33.78 -2.61
CA ARG A 285 25.57 -32.38 -2.14
C ARG A 285 26.45 -31.46 -3.00
N PRO A 286 27.76 -31.74 -3.22
CA PRO A 286 28.60 -30.95 -4.12
C PRO A 286 28.19 -31.08 -5.59
N LEU A 287 27.76 -32.27 -6.03
CA LEU A 287 27.34 -32.48 -7.42
C LEU A 287 26.02 -31.74 -7.75
N TYR A 288 25.13 -31.54 -6.78
CA TYR A 288 23.94 -30.72 -6.96
C TYR A 288 24.29 -29.23 -7.08
N ALA A 289 25.29 -28.76 -6.32
CA ALA A 289 25.83 -27.42 -6.57
C ALA A 289 26.31 -27.32 -8.04
N ASP A 290 27.09 -28.30 -8.50
CA ASP A 290 27.54 -28.37 -9.91
C ASP A 290 26.39 -28.38 -10.91
N TYR A 291 25.34 -29.16 -10.66
CA TYR A 291 24.10 -29.20 -11.45
C TYR A 291 23.40 -27.83 -11.57
N VAL A 292 23.24 -27.08 -10.48
CA VAL A 292 22.54 -25.78 -10.50
C VAL A 292 23.44 -24.59 -10.91
N GLY A 293 24.74 -24.82 -11.12
CA GLY A 293 25.67 -23.78 -11.55
C GLY A 293 25.84 -22.62 -10.54
N SER A 294 25.82 -22.89 -9.23
CA SER A 294 26.20 -21.90 -8.22
C SER A 294 27.66 -21.39 -8.35
N ASN A 295 27.96 -20.21 -7.82
CA ASN A 295 29.30 -19.64 -7.80
C ASN A 295 30.17 -20.22 -6.67
N ILE A 296 29.55 -20.63 -5.56
CA ILE A 296 30.21 -21.26 -4.40
C ILE A 296 29.32 -22.37 -3.81
N TYR A 297 29.94 -23.27 -3.05
CA TYR A 297 29.25 -24.26 -2.21
C TYR A 297 29.72 -24.18 -0.75
N ILE A 298 28.78 -24.27 0.20
CA ILE A 298 29.07 -24.27 1.64
C ILE A 298 28.33 -25.45 2.27
N ALA A 299 29.06 -26.44 2.77
CA ALA A 299 28.50 -27.43 3.68
C ALA A 299 28.44 -26.82 5.09
N MET A 300 27.29 -26.89 5.76
CA MET A 300 27.03 -26.26 7.06
C MET A 300 26.76 -27.34 8.10
N HIS A 301 27.73 -27.56 8.99
CA HIS A 301 27.84 -28.64 9.97
C HIS A 301 27.93 -28.11 11.42
N THR A 302 27.78 -29.01 12.38
CA THR A 302 28.14 -28.81 13.80
C THR A 302 28.89 -30.03 14.30
N ASN A 303 29.96 -29.85 15.09
CA ASN A 303 30.94 -30.91 15.30
C ASN A 303 30.70 -31.72 16.59
N ALA A 304 31.35 -32.87 16.72
CA ALA A 304 31.54 -33.60 17.97
C ALA A 304 32.99 -34.11 18.10
N GLY A 305 33.43 -34.33 19.33
CA GLY A 305 34.78 -34.79 19.66
C GLY A 305 35.41 -34.06 20.85
N GLY A 306 34.63 -33.52 21.78
CA GLY A 306 35.12 -32.85 22.99
C GLY A 306 35.76 -31.48 22.76
N GLY A 307 35.41 -30.80 21.67
CA GLY A 307 35.88 -29.45 21.35
C GLY A 307 34.94 -28.33 21.82
N THR A 308 35.25 -27.09 21.43
CA THR A 308 34.39 -25.91 21.58
C THR A 308 34.78 -24.87 20.53
N GLY A 309 33.82 -24.08 20.07
CA GLY A 309 34.00 -22.99 19.09
C GLY A 309 33.99 -23.45 17.64
N THR A 310 34.37 -22.52 16.75
CA THR A 310 34.16 -22.63 15.30
C THR A 310 35.44 -23.03 14.56
N GLU A 311 35.33 -23.98 13.64
CA GLU A 311 36.33 -24.27 12.60
C GLU A 311 35.70 -24.25 11.20
N THR A 312 36.52 -24.13 10.16
CA THR A 312 36.07 -24.25 8.77
C THR A 312 37.12 -25.01 7.98
N PHE A 313 36.71 -25.98 7.17
CA PHE A 313 37.59 -26.77 6.31
C PHE A 313 37.49 -26.29 4.87
N ARG A 314 38.66 -26.17 4.24
CA ARG A 314 38.84 -26.26 2.77
C ARG A 314 39.52 -27.60 2.47
N ASP A 315 39.64 -27.99 1.22
CA ASP A 315 40.45 -29.16 0.83
C ASP A 315 41.63 -28.76 -0.07
N THR A 316 42.82 -29.32 0.14
CA THR A 316 43.95 -29.24 -0.80
C THR A 316 43.86 -30.29 -1.91
N ALA A 317 43.22 -31.43 -1.65
CA ALA A 317 43.13 -32.57 -2.56
C ALA A 317 41.85 -32.54 -3.41
N MET A 318 41.33 -31.34 -3.72
CA MET A 318 40.14 -31.19 -4.57
C MET A 318 40.34 -31.88 -5.92
N GLU A 319 39.32 -32.62 -6.36
CA GLU A 319 39.25 -33.27 -7.69
C GLU A 319 39.30 -32.24 -8.84
N LYS A 320 39.14 -30.94 -8.51
CA LYS A 320 39.30 -29.76 -9.37
C LYS A 320 40.27 -28.75 -8.72
N PRO A 321 41.60 -28.95 -8.84
CA PRO A 321 42.60 -28.17 -8.11
C PRO A 321 42.57 -26.65 -8.33
N ALA A 322 42.03 -26.19 -9.46
CA ALA A 322 41.87 -24.76 -9.77
C ALA A 322 41.08 -23.97 -8.70
N HIS A 323 40.20 -24.63 -7.95
CA HIS A 323 39.37 -23.97 -6.93
C HIS A 323 40.01 -23.90 -5.54
N VAL A 324 41.14 -24.59 -5.29
CA VAL A 324 41.76 -24.73 -3.95
C VAL A 324 42.10 -23.37 -3.31
N ALA A 325 42.65 -22.43 -4.10
CA ALA A 325 42.99 -21.09 -3.63
C ALA A 325 41.74 -20.27 -3.27
N ASN A 326 40.72 -20.32 -4.13
CA ASN A 326 39.45 -19.62 -3.92
C ASN A 326 38.69 -20.19 -2.71
N SER A 327 38.71 -21.52 -2.51
CA SER A 327 38.15 -22.19 -1.33
C SER A 327 38.82 -21.73 -0.03
N LEU A 328 40.14 -21.51 -0.03
CA LEU A 328 40.86 -20.96 1.14
C LEU A 328 40.45 -19.51 1.43
N THR A 329 40.28 -18.67 0.41
CA THR A 329 39.79 -17.29 0.58
C THR A 329 38.36 -17.28 1.13
N LEU A 330 37.47 -18.11 0.58
CA LEU A 330 36.09 -18.27 1.05
C LEU A 330 36.04 -18.75 2.52
N ALA A 331 36.85 -19.76 2.87
CA ALA A 331 36.91 -20.31 4.21
C ALA A 331 37.33 -19.24 5.24
N ASN A 332 38.37 -18.46 4.93
CA ASN A 332 38.83 -17.39 5.81
C ASN A 332 37.77 -16.29 5.98
N ALA A 333 37.12 -15.87 4.90
CA ALA A 333 36.09 -14.84 4.94
C ALA A 333 34.87 -15.28 5.78
N VAL A 334 34.37 -16.50 5.56
CA VAL A 334 33.21 -17.05 6.28
C VAL A 334 33.54 -17.33 7.76
N ASN A 335 34.66 -18.01 8.06
CA ASN A 335 35.10 -18.29 9.42
C ASN A 335 35.25 -17.00 10.25
N ASN A 336 35.97 -16.02 9.71
CA ASN A 336 36.19 -14.75 10.41
C ASN A 336 34.90 -13.93 10.53
N GLY A 337 34.03 -13.95 9.52
CA GLY A 337 32.71 -13.33 9.57
C GLY A 337 31.85 -13.86 10.72
N MET A 338 31.76 -15.18 10.89
CA MET A 338 31.05 -15.81 12.01
C MET A 338 31.69 -15.48 13.36
N VAL A 339 32.98 -15.78 13.52
CA VAL A 339 33.72 -15.61 14.79
C VAL A 339 33.68 -14.17 15.29
N ASN A 340 33.95 -13.19 14.41
CA ASN A 340 33.96 -11.78 14.79
C ASN A 340 32.54 -11.32 15.17
N THR A 341 31.50 -11.80 14.47
CA THR A 341 30.12 -11.43 14.78
C THR A 341 29.67 -11.96 16.14
N ILE A 342 30.07 -13.18 16.53
CA ILE A 342 29.83 -13.74 17.87
C ILE A 342 30.52 -12.88 18.93
N ARG A 343 31.85 -12.75 18.83
CA ARG A 343 32.70 -12.04 19.82
C ARG A 343 32.27 -10.59 20.02
N ASN A 344 31.86 -9.90 18.95
CA ASN A 344 31.42 -8.50 18.99
C ASN A 344 29.97 -8.31 19.49
N THR A 345 29.23 -9.38 19.82
CA THR A 345 27.80 -9.30 20.17
C THR A 345 27.48 -9.82 21.56
N PHE A 346 28.31 -10.73 22.09
CA PHE A 346 28.23 -11.25 23.45
C PHE A 346 29.43 -10.75 24.28
N PRO A 347 29.32 -9.61 24.98
CA PRO A 347 30.40 -9.12 25.84
C PRO A 347 30.70 -10.14 26.94
N GLY A 348 31.91 -10.71 26.91
CA GLY A 348 32.32 -11.87 27.72
C GLY A 348 32.77 -13.08 26.89
N GLU A 349 32.23 -13.25 25.67
CA GLU A 349 32.64 -14.30 24.73
C GLU A 349 33.86 -13.90 23.88
N SER A 350 34.77 -13.07 24.42
CA SER A 350 36.11 -12.90 23.82
C SER A 350 36.85 -14.24 23.69
N GLY A 351 36.51 -15.20 24.57
CA GLY A 351 36.90 -16.60 24.53
C GLY A 351 36.04 -17.54 23.68
N TRP A 352 35.17 -17.06 22.78
CA TRP A 352 34.60 -17.94 21.74
C TRP A 352 35.76 -18.46 20.88
N VAL A 353 35.99 -19.77 20.87
CA VAL A 353 37.22 -20.33 20.31
C VAL A 353 37.18 -20.25 18.79
N ASN A 354 38.17 -19.58 18.21
CA ASN A 354 38.42 -19.61 16.77
C ASN A 354 39.45 -20.71 16.52
N ARG A 355 39.00 -21.84 15.99
CA ARG A 355 39.85 -23.00 15.65
C ARG A 355 40.42 -22.89 14.23
N GLY A 356 40.07 -21.81 13.51
CA GLY A 356 40.66 -21.38 12.26
C GLY A 356 40.20 -22.18 11.04
N VAL A 357 40.86 -21.89 9.91
CA VAL A 357 40.68 -22.65 8.68
C VAL A 357 41.63 -23.84 8.66
N LYS A 358 41.09 -25.02 8.36
CA LYS A 358 41.78 -26.31 8.30
C LYS A 358 41.77 -26.88 6.90
N ASP A 359 42.65 -27.86 6.68
CA ASP A 359 42.67 -28.66 5.46
C ASP A 359 41.98 -30.01 5.70
N GLY A 360 41.08 -30.39 4.80
CA GLY A 360 40.41 -31.68 4.77
C GLY A 360 41.30 -32.84 4.32
N GLN A 361 42.41 -32.55 3.61
CA GLN A 361 43.38 -33.54 3.14
C GLN A 361 42.74 -34.69 2.34
N GLY A 362 41.68 -34.40 1.58
CA GLY A 362 40.92 -35.36 0.78
C GLY A 362 39.91 -36.21 1.57
N ASN A 363 39.74 -36.01 2.87
CA ASN A 363 38.83 -36.83 3.69
C ASN A 363 37.35 -36.47 3.52
N TYR A 364 37.03 -35.23 3.10
CA TYR A 364 35.64 -34.73 3.10
C TYR A 364 35.09 -34.61 1.67
N GLY A 365 34.26 -35.57 1.27
CA GLY A 365 33.68 -35.64 -0.08
C GLY A 365 32.95 -34.36 -0.51
N GLU A 366 32.25 -33.71 0.42
CA GLU A 366 31.50 -32.47 0.19
C GLU A 366 32.34 -31.30 -0.32
N ILE A 367 33.62 -31.23 0.04
CA ILE A 367 34.54 -30.15 -0.36
C ILE A 367 35.66 -30.60 -1.28
N ARG A 368 35.90 -31.92 -1.39
CA ARG A 368 36.87 -32.49 -2.33
C ARG A 368 36.33 -32.57 -3.76
N ILE A 369 35.06 -32.91 -3.94
CA ILE A 369 34.44 -33.20 -5.26
C ILE A 369 34.09 -31.98 -6.12
N PRO A 370 33.53 -30.86 -5.58
CA PRO A 370 32.81 -29.89 -6.41
C PRO A 370 33.72 -29.09 -7.36
N ASN A 371 33.19 -28.77 -8.54
CA ASN A 371 33.84 -27.91 -9.53
C ASN A 371 33.59 -26.42 -9.28
N ARG A 372 33.79 -25.97 -8.03
CA ARG A 372 33.69 -24.56 -7.59
C ARG A 372 34.43 -24.36 -6.25
N PRO A 373 34.64 -23.12 -5.81
CA PRO A 373 35.12 -22.83 -4.46
C PRO A 373 34.14 -23.40 -3.41
N ALA A 374 34.66 -24.23 -2.52
CA ALA A 374 33.85 -25.04 -1.60
C ALA A 374 34.47 -25.11 -0.20
N ILE A 375 33.62 -25.00 0.82
CA ILE A 375 34.02 -25.06 2.24
C ILE A 375 33.03 -25.88 3.07
N LEU A 376 33.51 -26.40 4.20
CA LEU A 376 32.71 -27.07 5.22
C LEU A 376 32.87 -26.29 6.52
N VAL A 377 31.79 -25.74 7.05
CA VAL A 377 31.76 -24.98 8.30
C VAL A 377 31.36 -25.91 9.45
N GLU A 378 32.17 -26.00 10.48
CA GLU A 378 31.82 -26.60 11.76
C GLU A 378 31.56 -25.48 12.76
N LEU A 379 30.29 -25.09 12.94
CA LEU A 379 29.94 -23.85 13.64
C LEU A 379 30.32 -23.89 15.14
N ALA A 380 29.99 -24.98 15.80
CA ALA A 380 30.15 -25.18 17.25
C ALA A 380 30.04 -26.69 17.56
N PHE A 381 30.45 -27.10 18.76
CA PHE A 381 30.46 -28.51 19.17
C PHE A 381 29.14 -28.94 19.82
N HIS A 382 28.34 -29.73 19.12
CA HIS A 382 27.04 -30.19 19.60
C HIS A 382 27.12 -31.19 20.78
N ASP A 383 28.29 -31.78 21.03
CA ASP A 383 28.57 -32.64 22.18
C ASP A 383 29.06 -31.88 23.44
N HIS A 384 29.41 -30.60 23.34
CA HIS A 384 29.76 -29.78 24.50
C HIS A 384 28.51 -29.24 25.20
N CYS A 385 27.79 -30.14 25.89
CA CYS A 385 26.43 -29.95 26.40
C CYS A 385 26.17 -28.69 27.25
N THR A 386 27.19 -28.19 27.95
CA THR A 386 27.09 -27.04 28.88
C THR A 386 27.39 -25.67 28.24
N ARG A 387 27.86 -25.61 26.98
CA ARG A 387 28.25 -24.34 26.33
C ARG A 387 27.75 -24.28 24.88
N ASP A 388 28.50 -24.86 23.95
CA ASP A 388 28.21 -24.80 22.51
C ASP A 388 26.81 -25.34 22.19
N ALA A 389 26.41 -26.48 22.77
CA ALA A 389 25.07 -27.03 22.63
C ALA A 389 23.96 -26.11 23.20
N VAL A 390 24.27 -25.27 24.20
CA VAL A 390 23.33 -24.26 24.73
C VAL A 390 23.16 -23.13 23.72
N TYR A 391 24.25 -22.67 23.11
CA TYR A 391 24.22 -21.70 22.01
C TYR A 391 23.52 -22.24 20.75
N LEU A 392 23.74 -23.51 20.39
CA LEU A 392 23.07 -24.14 19.25
C LEU A 392 21.55 -24.31 19.41
N LYS A 393 20.99 -24.17 20.62
CA LYS A 393 19.53 -24.07 20.86
C LYS A 393 18.96 -22.66 20.69
N ASN A 394 19.82 -21.64 20.71
CA ASN A 394 19.41 -20.26 20.84
C ASN A 394 19.17 -19.62 19.46
N GLU A 395 17.91 -19.26 19.18
CA GLU A 395 17.51 -18.66 17.89
C GLU A 395 18.28 -17.37 17.55
N PHE A 396 18.60 -16.53 18.54
CA PHE A 396 19.41 -15.33 18.33
C PHE A 396 20.85 -15.70 17.95
N PHE A 397 21.46 -16.68 18.61
CA PHE A 397 22.81 -17.17 18.25
C PHE A 397 22.83 -17.78 16.85
N ARG A 398 21.88 -18.66 16.50
CA ARG A 398 21.74 -19.23 15.14
C ARG A 398 21.62 -18.13 14.08
N SER A 399 20.71 -17.19 14.32
CA SER A 399 20.46 -16.08 13.40
C SER A 399 21.65 -15.13 13.27
N LEU A 400 22.35 -14.83 14.36
CA LEU A 400 23.54 -13.98 14.41
C LEU A 400 24.74 -14.61 13.70
N THR A 401 25.02 -15.88 13.98
CA THR A 401 26.13 -16.62 13.35
C THR A 401 25.94 -16.73 11.85
N MET A 402 24.72 -17.00 11.40
CA MET A 402 24.39 -17.05 9.98
C MET A 402 24.41 -15.68 9.30
N TRP A 403 24.15 -14.58 10.03
CA TRP A 403 24.42 -13.23 9.51
C TRP A 403 25.93 -13.00 9.35
N GLY A 404 26.74 -13.48 10.29
CA GLY A 404 28.20 -13.47 10.19
C GLY A 404 28.74 -14.29 9.01
N ALA A 405 28.17 -15.46 8.74
CA ALA A 405 28.48 -16.27 7.56
C ALA A 405 28.12 -15.53 6.26
N TYR A 406 26.91 -14.96 6.18
CA TYR A 406 26.46 -14.11 5.07
C TYR A 406 27.37 -12.90 4.84
N SER A 407 27.80 -12.20 5.89
CA SER A 407 28.77 -11.11 5.82
C SER A 407 30.14 -11.57 5.28
N GLY A 408 30.58 -12.77 5.66
CA GLY A 408 31.76 -13.43 5.09
C GLY A 408 31.60 -13.78 3.61
N ILE A 409 30.42 -14.24 3.17
CA ILE A 409 30.12 -14.50 1.75
C ILE A 409 30.14 -13.22 0.94
N CYS A 410 29.54 -12.13 1.43
CA CYS A 410 29.63 -10.81 0.80
C CYS A 410 31.10 -10.40 0.66
N SER A 411 31.86 -10.47 1.75
CA SER A 411 33.29 -10.13 1.79
C SER A 411 34.12 -10.94 0.79
N TYR A 412 33.82 -12.24 0.61
CA TYR A 412 34.47 -13.10 -0.39
C TYR A 412 34.23 -12.61 -1.83
N PHE A 413 33.02 -12.14 -2.15
CA PHE A 413 32.71 -11.57 -3.46
C PHE A 413 33.20 -10.13 -3.64
N GLY A 414 33.84 -9.52 -2.63
CA GLY A 414 34.22 -8.11 -2.64
C GLY A 414 33.03 -7.17 -2.45
N ASN A 415 32.00 -7.61 -1.73
CA ASN A 415 30.75 -6.88 -1.52
C ASN A 415 30.51 -6.61 -0.03
N THR A 416 29.71 -5.59 0.28
CA THR A 416 29.19 -5.34 1.63
C THR A 416 27.73 -5.79 1.74
N PRO A 417 27.28 -6.33 2.89
CA PRO A 417 25.86 -6.60 3.13
C PRO A 417 24.98 -5.35 2.90
N THR A 418 23.86 -5.49 2.18
CA THR A 418 22.84 -4.40 2.13
C THR A 418 22.25 -4.14 3.51
N TRP A 419 22.04 -5.22 4.28
CA TRP A 419 21.36 -5.19 5.57
C TRP A 419 22.33 -5.51 6.72
N GLY A 420 22.60 -4.51 7.56
CA GLY A 420 23.40 -4.64 8.79
C GLY A 420 22.77 -5.60 9.81
N LYS A 421 23.57 -6.10 10.77
CA LYS A 421 23.11 -7.12 11.75
C LYS A 421 21.90 -6.67 12.56
N TYR A 422 21.78 -5.38 12.85
CA TYR A 422 20.53 -4.78 13.32
C TYR A 422 20.05 -3.83 12.22
N SER A 423 18.99 -4.22 11.54
CA SER A 423 18.41 -3.45 10.44
C SER A 423 16.94 -3.80 10.30
N CYS A 424 16.15 -2.83 9.83
CA CYS A 424 14.75 -3.00 9.52
C CYS A 424 14.34 -2.07 8.39
N GLU A 425 13.16 -2.34 7.84
CA GLU A 425 12.40 -1.38 7.05
C GLU A 425 11.22 -0.90 7.88
N TYR A 426 10.83 0.36 7.69
CA TYR A 426 9.50 0.83 8.10
C TYR A 426 8.45 0.26 7.13
N VAL A 427 7.30 -0.15 7.66
CA VAL A 427 6.19 -0.70 6.88
C VAL A 427 4.96 0.22 6.94
N SER A 428 4.53 0.56 8.15
CA SER A 428 3.31 1.35 8.39
C SER A 428 3.24 1.88 9.82
N ASP A 429 2.37 2.85 10.08
CA ASP A 429 1.97 3.24 11.43
C ASP A 429 0.53 3.77 11.42
N THR A 430 -0.06 3.89 12.62
CA THR A 430 -1.36 4.54 12.85
C THR A 430 -1.21 5.70 13.83
N ILE A 431 -0.09 6.44 13.77
CA ILE A 431 0.12 7.65 14.58
C ILE A 431 -0.84 8.73 14.05
N PRO A 432 -1.75 9.27 14.88
CA PRO A 432 -2.74 10.24 14.42
C PRO A 432 -2.05 11.56 14.02
N THR A 433 -2.54 12.20 12.96
CA THR A 433 -2.09 13.54 12.53
C THR A 433 -2.68 14.66 13.39
N THR A 434 -3.75 14.37 14.13
CA THR A 434 -4.44 15.31 15.04
C THR A 434 -4.84 14.63 16.35
N MET A 435 -4.69 15.30 17.48
CA MET A 435 -5.08 14.80 18.81
C MET A 435 -5.78 15.88 19.63
N ASN A 436 -6.74 15.50 20.47
CA ASN A 436 -7.35 16.42 21.43
C ASN A 436 -6.42 16.68 22.62
N PRO A 437 -6.35 17.92 23.17
CA PRO A 437 -5.49 18.25 24.30
C PRO A 437 -5.67 17.30 25.50
N GLY A 438 -4.55 16.87 26.09
CA GLY A 438 -4.53 15.97 27.24
C GLY A 438 -4.97 14.51 26.99
N GLN A 439 -5.60 14.20 25.85
CA GLN A 439 -6.13 12.87 25.54
C GLN A 439 -5.04 11.85 25.22
N THR A 440 -5.33 10.57 25.48
CA THR A 440 -4.41 9.45 25.28
C THR A 440 -4.91 8.55 24.15
N TYR A 441 -4.00 8.16 23.26
CA TYR A 441 -4.27 7.42 22.04
C TYR A 441 -3.36 6.20 21.97
N ASN A 442 -3.89 5.06 21.55
CA ASN A 442 -3.06 3.91 21.17
C ASN A 442 -2.85 3.96 19.66
N ALA A 443 -1.58 4.07 19.26
CA ALA A 443 -1.15 3.98 17.87
C ALA A 443 -0.32 2.70 17.67
N THR A 444 -0.14 2.30 16.42
CA THR A 444 0.75 1.18 16.08
C THR A 444 1.90 1.68 15.21
N ILE A 445 3.05 1.02 15.29
CA ILE A 445 4.14 1.14 14.31
C ILE A 445 4.56 -0.27 13.89
N THR A 446 4.73 -0.49 12.60
CA THR A 446 5.17 -1.78 12.04
C THR A 446 6.51 -1.62 11.34
N TYR A 447 7.47 -2.48 11.70
CA TYR A 447 8.76 -2.62 11.03
C TYR A 447 8.93 -4.05 10.49
N ARG A 448 9.58 -4.20 9.34
CA ARG A 448 10.03 -5.51 8.84
C ARG A 448 11.46 -5.77 9.29
N ASN A 449 11.71 -6.92 9.90
CA ASN A 449 13.06 -7.30 10.29
C ASN A 449 13.91 -7.60 9.04
N ARG A 450 15.08 -6.97 8.93
CA ARG A 450 16.10 -7.25 7.91
C ARG A 450 17.44 -7.69 8.52
N GLY A 451 17.62 -7.51 9.82
CA GLY A 451 18.79 -7.97 10.57
C GLY A 451 18.57 -9.35 11.17
N VAL A 452 19.24 -9.62 12.29
CA VAL A 452 19.09 -10.85 13.07
C VAL A 452 17.73 -10.93 13.77
N VAL A 453 17.37 -12.11 14.26
CA VAL A 453 16.18 -12.37 15.10
C VAL A 453 16.05 -11.33 16.22
N TRP A 454 14.84 -10.79 16.39
CA TRP A 454 14.53 -9.93 17.53
C TRP A 454 13.76 -10.71 18.60
N MET A 455 14.20 -10.56 19.85
CA MET A 455 13.55 -11.11 21.04
C MET A 455 13.71 -10.13 22.19
N SER A 456 12.72 -10.08 23.10
CA SER A 456 12.77 -9.24 24.31
C SER A 456 13.96 -9.60 25.21
N ALA A 457 14.32 -10.88 25.28
CA ALA A 457 15.51 -11.39 25.99
C ALA A 457 16.85 -10.80 25.49
N TYR A 458 16.88 -10.20 24.30
CA TYR A 458 18.04 -9.51 23.74
C TYR A 458 17.84 -7.99 23.62
N ASN A 459 16.88 -7.44 24.38
CA ASN A 459 16.56 -6.03 24.50
C ASN A 459 16.25 -5.32 23.16
N PHE A 460 15.63 -6.04 22.22
CA PHE A 460 15.05 -5.41 21.03
C PHE A 460 13.73 -4.72 21.36
N LYS A 461 13.63 -3.44 21.04
CA LYS A 461 12.49 -2.56 21.34
C LYS A 461 12.25 -1.61 20.16
N VAL A 462 11.04 -1.05 20.05
CA VAL A 462 10.84 0.26 19.40
C VAL A 462 10.87 1.33 20.49
N GLY A 463 11.29 2.55 20.15
CA GLY A 463 11.29 3.62 21.13
C GLY A 463 11.22 5.03 20.56
N ALA A 464 10.78 5.95 21.42
CA ALA A 464 10.89 7.39 21.20
C ALA A 464 12.37 7.78 21.26
N VAL A 465 12.88 8.31 20.15
CA VAL A 465 14.31 8.60 19.95
C VAL A 465 14.76 9.70 20.92
N SER A 466 13.97 10.76 21.03
CA SER A 466 14.15 11.79 22.05
C SER A 466 13.73 11.26 23.42
N ALA A 467 14.56 11.49 24.45
CA ALA A 467 14.15 11.29 25.84
C ALA A 467 13.13 12.34 26.33
N ASN A 468 12.89 13.38 25.52
CA ASN A 468 11.92 14.46 25.74
C ASN A 468 10.90 14.51 24.58
N ASP A 469 10.50 13.35 24.03
CA ASP A 469 9.47 13.31 22.98
C ASP A 469 8.15 13.86 23.54
N PRO A 470 7.49 14.83 22.86
CA PRO A 470 6.35 15.56 23.44
C PRO A 470 5.08 14.72 23.57
N LEU A 471 5.00 13.57 22.90
CA LEU A 471 3.81 12.71 22.90
C LEU A 471 4.01 11.38 23.65
N MET A 472 5.23 11.01 24.04
CA MET A 472 5.47 9.70 24.66
C MET A 472 4.85 9.59 26.06
N THR A 473 4.22 8.46 26.37
CA THR A 473 3.92 8.06 27.76
C THR A 473 4.91 7.03 28.29
N THR A 474 5.39 6.15 27.42
CA THR A 474 6.48 5.18 27.68
C THR A 474 7.50 5.31 26.58
N ARG A 475 8.79 5.35 26.94
CA ARG A 475 9.86 5.61 25.97
C ARG A 475 10.19 4.40 25.09
N LEU A 476 10.14 3.18 25.64
CA LEU A 476 10.63 1.96 25.00
C LEU A 476 9.62 0.81 25.13
N TYR A 477 9.23 0.21 24.01
CA TYR A 477 8.28 -0.91 23.93
C TYR A 477 9.00 -2.16 23.40
N PRO A 478 9.11 -3.25 24.18
CA PRO A 478 9.82 -4.45 23.76
C PRO A 478 9.10 -5.19 22.62
N VAL A 479 9.86 -5.92 21.80
CA VAL A 479 9.28 -6.88 20.85
C VAL A 479 8.52 -7.98 21.60
N SER A 480 7.37 -8.38 21.06
CA SER A 480 6.64 -9.55 21.54
C SER A 480 7.04 -10.79 20.74
N GLY A 481 7.33 -11.90 21.43
CA GLY A 481 7.73 -13.16 20.79
C GLY A 481 9.11 -13.13 20.13
N THR A 482 9.26 -13.92 19.07
CA THR A 482 10.50 -14.07 18.28
C THR A 482 10.23 -13.60 16.85
N ILE A 483 10.83 -12.48 16.46
CA ILE A 483 10.65 -11.90 15.12
C ILE A 483 11.82 -12.35 14.24
N LYS A 484 11.58 -13.33 13.36
CA LYS A 484 12.59 -13.82 12.41
C LYS A 484 12.90 -12.76 11.34
N PRO A 485 14.09 -12.82 10.69
CA PRO A 485 14.39 -11.94 9.55
C PRO A 485 13.35 -12.16 8.43
N GLY A 486 12.95 -11.09 7.75
CA GLY A 486 11.83 -11.07 6.80
C GLY A 486 10.44 -10.86 7.43
N SER A 487 10.24 -11.18 8.71
CA SER A 487 8.95 -11.00 9.39
C SER A 487 8.67 -9.55 9.78
N ASN A 488 7.39 -9.16 9.82
CA ASN A 488 6.94 -7.89 10.38
C ASN A 488 6.80 -7.99 11.92
N ALA A 489 7.14 -6.92 12.63
CA ALA A 489 6.80 -6.69 14.03
C ALA A 489 5.94 -5.43 14.13
N THR A 490 4.76 -5.55 14.74
CA THR A 490 3.87 -4.43 15.04
C THR A 490 3.90 -4.15 16.53
N PHE A 491 4.16 -2.90 16.88
CA PHE A 491 4.22 -2.41 18.25
C PHE A 491 3.03 -1.49 18.51
N THR A 492 2.23 -1.78 19.54
CA THR A 492 1.25 -0.82 20.05
C THR A 492 1.95 0.14 21.00
N ILE A 493 1.97 1.42 20.64
CA ILE A 493 2.52 2.52 21.43
C ILE A 493 1.38 3.39 21.96
N THR A 494 1.61 4.03 23.10
CA THR A 494 0.64 4.90 23.75
C THR A 494 1.16 6.34 23.71
N LEU A 495 0.40 7.21 23.06
CA LEU A 495 0.70 8.62 22.88
C LEU A 495 -0.25 9.45 23.74
N LYS A 496 0.25 10.46 24.44
CA LYS A 496 -0.57 11.44 25.16
C LYS A 496 -0.34 12.82 24.58
N ALA A 497 -1.42 13.49 24.20
CA ALA A 497 -1.36 14.87 23.76
C ALA A 497 -1.00 15.78 24.94
N PRO A 498 -0.07 16.74 24.75
CA PRO A 498 0.05 17.92 25.60
C PRO A 498 -1.30 18.59 25.90
N ALA A 499 -1.38 19.25 27.06
CA ALA A 499 -2.57 20.03 27.43
C ALA A 499 -2.64 21.37 26.67
N THR A 500 -1.51 21.86 26.17
CA THR A 500 -1.43 23.03 25.30
C THR A 500 -1.68 22.62 23.85
N GLY A 501 -2.50 23.36 23.11
CA GLY A 501 -2.63 23.19 21.67
C GLY A 501 -1.38 23.63 20.91
N GLY A 502 -1.10 23.01 19.77
CA GLY A 502 0.07 23.31 18.94
C GLY A 502 0.50 22.20 18.00
N ALA A 503 1.54 22.44 17.22
CA ALA A 503 2.16 21.42 16.37
C ALA A 503 3.33 20.75 17.12
N TYR A 504 3.31 19.42 17.18
CA TYR A 504 4.29 18.60 17.89
C TYR A 504 4.91 17.57 16.95
N THR A 505 6.23 17.39 17.01
CA THR A 505 6.92 16.34 16.26
C THR A 505 7.28 15.19 17.18
N THR A 506 6.91 13.96 16.81
CA THR A 506 7.30 12.73 17.51
C THR A 506 8.21 11.88 16.62
N GLN A 507 9.19 11.20 17.21
CA GLN A 507 10.20 10.42 16.48
C GLN A 507 10.43 9.04 17.08
N TRP A 508 10.17 7.99 16.29
CA TRP A 508 10.25 6.59 16.70
C TRP A 508 11.22 5.80 15.83
N GLN A 509 11.96 4.86 16.43
CA GLN A 509 12.93 4.03 15.73
C GLN A 509 13.12 2.70 16.48
N MET A 510 13.64 1.67 15.80
CA MET A 510 14.07 0.43 16.46
C MET A 510 15.36 0.65 17.25
N ILE A 511 15.51 -0.07 18.37
CA ILE A 511 16.70 -0.05 19.21
C ILE A 511 17.02 -1.46 19.71
N ARG A 512 18.31 -1.80 19.77
CA ARG A 512 18.84 -2.84 20.65
C ARG A 512 19.41 -2.13 21.87
N GLU A 513 18.64 -2.07 22.95
CA GLU A 513 18.98 -1.24 24.12
C GLU A 513 20.31 -1.68 24.74
N GLY A 514 21.15 -0.71 25.08
CA GLY A 514 22.55 -0.92 25.49
C GLY A 514 23.54 -1.08 24.33
N TYR A 515 23.08 -1.06 23.07
CA TYR A 515 23.94 -1.16 21.88
C TYR A 515 23.74 0.00 20.91
N GLU A 516 22.65 0.02 20.13
CA GLU A 516 22.43 1.02 19.08
C GLU A 516 20.96 1.17 18.67
N TRP A 517 20.63 2.36 18.16
CA TRP A 517 19.40 2.62 17.40
C TRP A 517 19.62 2.23 15.94
N PHE A 518 18.64 1.60 15.29
CA PHE A 518 18.82 1.04 13.95
C PHE A 518 17.59 1.15 13.05
N GLY A 519 17.82 1.04 11.74
CA GLY A 519 16.79 1.17 10.71
C GLY A 519 16.24 2.61 10.54
N PRO A 520 15.21 2.81 9.70
CA PRO A 520 14.65 4.12 9.44
C PRO A 520 13.94 4.70 10.67
N LYS A 521 14.07 6.01 10.84
CA LYS A 521 13.37 6.78 11.87
C LYS A 521 12.01 7.26 11.35
N VAL A 522 10.92 6.83 11.97
CA VAL A 522 9.58 7.34 11.72
C VAL A 522 9.44 8.71 12.39
N THR A 523 9.24 9.75 11.59
CA THR A 523 9.01 11.12 12.08
C THR A 523 7.59 11.54 11.71
N LYS A 524 6.82 12.02 12.69
CA LYS A 524 5.43 12.45 12.48
C LYS A 524 5.19 13.82 13.10
N ASN A 525 4.52 14.69 12.35
CA ASN A 525 3.99 15.95 12.85
C ASN A 525 2.52 15.75 13.23
N VAL A 526 2.17 16.09 14.45
CA VAL A 526 0.84 15.90 15.05
C VAL A 526 0.34 17.25 15.55
N THR A 527 -0.86 17.63 15.15
CA THR A 527 -1.50 18.88 15.61
C THR A 527 -2.38 18.58 16.79
N VAL A 528 -2.03 19.11 17.96
CA VAL A 528 -2.89 19.06 19.14
C VAL A 528 -3.83 20.25 19.10
N VAL A 529 -5.12 19.98 19.00
CA VAL A 529 -6.20 20.98 18.96
C VAL A 529 -7.48 20.29 19.39
N ASP A 530 -8.35 20.97 20.14
CA ASP A 530 -9.66 20.38 20.45
C ASP A 530 -10.47 20.30 19.16
N ILE A 531 -10.84 19.09 18.74
CA ILE A 531 -11.62 18.85 17.52
C ILE A 531 -13.13 18.97 17.75
N ASN A 532 -13.58 19.10 19.00
CA ASN A 532 -14.99 19.21 19.37
C ASN A 532 -15.43 20.65 19.70
N ASP A 533 -14.50 21.60 19.56
CA ASP A 533 -14.72 23.01 19.90
C ASP A 533 -15.64 23.71 18.90
N ASN A 534 -16.90 23.91 19.31
CA ASN A 534 -17.99 24.43 18.48
C ASN A 534 -18.64 25.69 19.11
N GLU A 535 -18.10 26.20 20.22
CA GLU A 535 -18.63 27.40 20.89
C GLU A 535 -17.84 28.62 20.40
N PRO A 536 -18.49 29.62 19.77
CA PRO A 536 -17.80 30.84 19.36
C PRO A 536 -17.52 31.74 20.57
N PRO A 537 -16.43 32.56 20.52
CA PRO A 537 -16.14 33.54 21.55
C PRO A 537 -17.32 34.46 21.89
N THR A 538 -17.30 35.08 23.07
CA THR A 538 -18.30 36.10 23.41
C THR A 538 -18.17 37.35 22.54
N VAL A 539 -19.29 38.07 22.33
CA VAL A 539 -19.33 39.28 21.50
C VAL A 539 -18.49 40.40 22.13
N PRO A 540 -17.57 41.06 21.40
CA PRO A 540 -16.86 42.24 21.88
C PRO A 540 -17.83 43.36 22.28
N THR A 541 -17.72 43.83 23.52
CA THR A 541 -18.58 44.89 24.07
C THR A 541 -17.79 46.19 24.32
N ASN A 542 -18.48 47.31 24.55
CA ASN A 542 -17.88 48.61 24.85
C ASN A 542 -16.86 49.12 23.81
N LEU A 543 -17.09 48.81 22.51
CA LEU A 543 -16.30 49.38 21.42
C LEU A 543 -16.38 50.92 21.44
N LYS A 544 -15.22 51.56 21.51
CA LYS A 544 -15.10 53.01 21.62
C LYS A 544 -13.82 53.52 20.97
N ARG A 545 -13.79 54.80 20.62
CA ARG A 545 -12.58 55.54 20.24
C ARG A 545 -11.75 55.85 21.49
N SER A 546 -10.46 55.49 21.47
CA SER A 546 -9.48 55.92 22.46
C SER A 546 -8.71 57.18 22.03
N SER A 547 -8.46 57.37 20.73
CA SER A 547 -7.90 58.62 20.18
C SER A 547 -8.27 58.82 18.69
N ALA A 548 -8.11 60.02 18.16
CA ALA A 548 -8.10 60.26 16.71
C ALA A 548 -7.15 61.40 16.35
N THR A 549 -6.60 61.32 15.15
CA THR A 549 -5.82 62.38 14.51
C THR A 549 -6.53 62.85 13.23
N LYS A 550 -5.83 63.59 12.36
CA LYS A 550 -6.32 63.88 11.00
C LYS A 550 -6.37 62.64 10.11
N THR A 551 -5.61 61.59 10.40
CA THR A 551 -5.43 60.44 9.50
C THR A 551 -5.41 59.08 10.20
N SER A 552 -5.83 59.02 11.46
CA SER A 552 -5.94 57.78 12.23
C SER A 552 -7.04 57.84 13.30
N ILE A 553 -7.57 56.67 13.67
CA ILE A 553 -8.54 56.46 14.75
C ILE A 553 -8.06 55.25 15.55
N SER A 554 -7.79 55.44 16.84
CA SER A 554 -7.52 54.34 17.77
C SER A 554 -8.82 53.89 18.44
N LEU A 555 -9.02 52.59 18.50
CA LEU A 555 -10.19 51.91 19.06
C LEU A 555 -9.78 51.01 20.24
N SER A 556 -10.67 50.85 21.20
CA SER A 556 -10.59 49.80 22.22
C SER A 556 -11.97 49.25 22.56
N TRP A 557 -12.01 48.03 23.10
CA TRP A 557 -13.22 47.32 23.50
C TRP A 557 -12.95 46.48 24.76
N THR A 558 -14.00 45.95 25.39
CA THR A 558 -13.88 44.92 26.43
C THR A 558 -13.52 43.59 25.75
N ALA A 559 -12.48 42.92 26.25
CA ALA A 559 -12.01 41.65 25.71
C ALA A 559 -13.09 40.56 25.83
N SER A 560 -13.32 39.83 24.74
CA SER A 560 -14.09 38.58 24.72
C SER A 560 -13.45 37.48 25.57
N THR A 561 -14.28 36.54 25.97
CA THR A 561 -13.94 35.28 26.64
C THR A 561 -14.40 34.11 25.77
N ASP A 562 -13.83 32.94 26.02
CA ASP A 562 -14.04 31.72 25.24
C ASP A 562 -13.83 30.51 26.16
N ASN A 563 -14.41 29.36 25.82
CA ASN A 563 -14.24 28.10 26.57
C ASN A 563 -12.83 27.50 26.42
N ASN A 564 -12.11 27.86 25.35
CA ASN A 564 -10.77 27.38 25.02
C ASN A 564 -9.77 28.54 24.91
N ALA A 565 -9.87 29.37 23.86
CA ALA A 565 -9.03 30.56 23.68
C ALA A 565 -9.54 31.50 22.57
N VAL A 566 -9.64 32.80 22.87
CA VAL A 566 -9.76 33.84 21.83
C VAL A 566 -8.43 34.01 21.10
N ALA A 567 -8.37 33.64 19.82
CA ALA A 567 -7.20 33.78 18.97
C ALA A 567 -7.03 35.20 18.41
N GLY A 568 -8.11 36.00 18.36
CA GLY A 568 -8.02 37.41 18.04
C GLY A 568 -9.37 38.08 17.74
N TYR A 569 -9.28 39.29 17.18
CA TYR A 569 -10.41 40.13 16.81
C TYR A 569 -10.29 40.59 15.35
N ARG A 570 -11.41 40.70 14.64
CA ARG A 570 -11.48 41.34 13.31
C ARG A 570 -12.16 42.71 13.44
N ILE A 571 -11.50 43.74 12.93
CA ILE A 571 -11.98 45.13 13.02
C ILE A 571 -12.54 45.51 11.65
N TYR A 572 -13.78 46.02 11.65
CA TYR A 572 -14.51 46.44 10.47
C TYR A 572 -14.70 47.95 10.48
N ARG A 573 -14.52 48.61 9.33
CA ARG A 573 -14.83 50.02 9.07
C ARG A 573 -15.81 50.10 7.91
N ASN A 574 -16.93 50.78 8.11
CA ASN A 574 -18.03 50.91 7.13
C ASN A 574 -18.47 49.52 6.61
N GLY A 575 -18.54 48.53 7.49
CA GLY A 575 -18.86 47.13 7.18
C GLY A 575 -17.73 46.28 6.59
N ALA A 576 -16.64 46.88 6.10
CA ALA A 576 -15.50 46.15 5.52
C ALA A 576 -14.39 45.89 6.56
N GLN A 577 -13.82 44.68 6.61
CA GLN A 577 -12.71 44.40 7.52
C GLN A 577 -11.47 45.22 7.14
N VAL A 578 -10.97 46.03 8.06
CA VAL A 578 -9.76 46.87 7.89
C VAL A 578 -8.52 46.28 8.56
N GLY A 579 -8.69 45.35 9.50
CA GLY A 579 -7.57 44.66 10.11
C GLY A 579 -7.97 43.57 11.09
N THR A 580 -6.96 43.04 11.77
CA THR A 580 -7.08 42.13 12.91
C THR A 580 -6.26 42.65 14.08
N SER A 581 -6.62 42.26 15.29
CA SER A 581 -5.79 42.48 16.49
C SER A 581 -5.79 41.24 17.37
N ALA A 582 -4.63 40.90 17.92
CA ALA A 582 -4.49 39.89 18.97
C ALA A 582 -4.82 40.45 20.37
N THR A 583 -5.14 41.75 20.48
CA THR A 583 -5.51 42.42 21.74
C THR A 583 -6.81 43.20 21.58
N ASN A 584 -7.39 43.66 22.68
CA ASN A 584 -8.67 44.38 22.71
C ASN A 584 -8.57 45.86 22.26
N SER A 585 -7.64 46.16 21.35
CA SER A 585 -7.41 47.49 20.78
C SER A 585 -6.86 47.41 19.37
N TYR A 586 -7.08 48.45 18.58
CA TYR A 586 -6.58 48.56 17.20
C TYR A 586 -6.45 50.03 16.81
N THR A 587 -5.40 50.41 16.08
CA THR A 587 -5.28 51.75 15.51
C THR A 587 -5.36 51.66 14.00
N ASP A 588 -6.44 52.23 13.47
CA ASP A 588 -6.67 52.39 12.05
C ASP A 588 -5.99 53.66 11.56
N SER A 589 -5.31 53.61 10.41
CA SER A 589 -4.45 54.70 9.92
C SER A 589 -4.51 54.84 8.39
N GLY A 590 -4.02 55.97 7.87
CA GLY A 590 -4.19 56.31 6.45
C GLY A 590 -5.61 56.78 6.11
N LEU A 591 -6.38 57.20 7.12
CA LEU A 591 -7.74 57.70 6.97
C LEU A 591 -7.73 59.09 6.31
N ALA A 592 -8.73 59.39 5.49
CA ALA A 592 -9.00 60.77 5.07
C ALA A 592 -9.43 61.61 6.28
N ALA A 593 -9.01 62.88 6.33
CA ALA A 593 -9.36 63.83 7.38
C ALA A 593 -10.84 64.26 7.31
N ASN A 594 -11.40 64.74 8.43
CA ASN A 594 -12.80 65.16 8.54
C ASN A 594 -13.82 64.11 8.06
N THR A 595 -13.48 62.82 8.09
CA THR A 595 -14.30 61.75 7.51
C THR A 595 -14.90 60.90 8.64
N GLY A 596 -16.20 60.62 8.53
CA GLY A 596 -16.92 59.71 9.43
C GLY A 596 -16.74 58.25 9.02
N TYR A 597 -16.62 57.39 10.03
CA TYR A 597 -16.37 55.97 9.88
C TYR A 597 -17.14 55.18 10.95
N THR A 598 -17.84 54.12 10.54
CA THR A 598 -18.60 53.22 11.41
C THR A 598 -17.76 51.99 11.70
N TYR A 599 -17.42 51.75 12.97
CA TYR A 599 -16.61 50.60 13.37
C TYR A 599 -17.41 49.49 14.03
N GLN A 600 -17.02 48.24 13.77
CA GLN A 600 -17.50 47.04 14.47
C GLN A 600 -16.34 46.09 14.72
N VAL A 601 -16.45 45.22 15.72
CA VAL A 601 -15.46 44.19 16.03
C VAL A 601 -16.16 42.86 16.30
N ASP A 602 -15.68 41.76 15.71
CA ASP A 602 -15.97 40.40 16.18
C ASP A 602 -14.70 39.71 16.67
N ALA A 603 -14.86 38.63 17.43
CA ALA A 603 -13.79 37.80 17.98
C ALA A 603 -13.80 36.42 17.32
N TYR A 604 -12.64 35.77 17.28
CA TYR A 604 -12.46 34.43 16.73
C TYR A 604 -11.51 33.58 17.57
N ASP A 605 -11.70 32.28 17.52
CA ASP A 605 -10.91 31.25 18.21
C ASP A 605 -9.88 30.58 17.25
N ALA A 606 -9.32 29.44 17.66
CA ALA A 606 -8.41 28.63 16.83
C ALA A 606 -9.13 27.75 15.76
N LYS A 607 -10.47 27.71 15.76
CA LYS A 607 -11.34 26.86 14.93
C LYS A 607 -12.28 27.70 14.05
N PRO A 608 -11.79 28.84 13.53
CA PRO A 608 -12.55 30.00 13.04
C PRO A 608 -14.03 30.13 13.45
N ASN A 609 -14.40 29.80 14.68
CA ASN A 609 -15.71 30.09 15.23
C ASN A 609 -15.77 31.59 15.50
N TYR A 610 -16.78 32.27 14.95
CA TYR A 610 -16.89 33.72 14.99
C TYR A 610 -18.00 34.17 15.93
N SER A 611 -17.67 35.08 16.83
CA SER A 611 -18.70 35.78 17.60
C SER A 611 -19.53 36.69 16.69
N ALA A 612 -20.74 37.06 17.13
CA ALA A 612 -21.47 38.13 16.47
C ALA A 612 -20.68 39.46 16.58
N LYS A 613 -20.83 40.34 15.59
CA LYS A 613 -20.20 41.67 15.62
C LYS A 613 -20.74 42.49 16.79
N SER A 614 -19.87 43.30 17.37
CA SER A 614 -20.23 44.36 18.30
C SER A 614 -21.30 45.28 17.70
N ALA A 615 -21.98 46.02 18.57
CA ALA A 615 -22.74 47.20 18.15
C ALA A 615 -21.86 48.12 17.30
N ALA A 616 -22.46 48.74 16.29
CA ALA A 616 -21.80 49.71 15.43
C ALA A 616 -21.45 50.97 16.22
N PHE A 617 -20.19 51.41 16.11
CA PHE A 617 -19.65 52.58 16.80
C PHE A 617 -19.16 53.61 15.78
N GLU A 618 -19.88 54.71 15.65
CA GLU A 618 -19.58 55.78 14.69
C GLU A 618 -18.59 56.79 15.28
N THR A 619 -17.52 57.09 14.54
CA THR A 619 -16.53 58.10 14.94
C THR A 619 -15.79 58.64 13.72
N GLY A 620 -14.91 59.64 13.87
CA GLY A 620 -14.26 60.27 12.72
C GLY A 620 -12.89 60.86 13.01
N THR A 621 -12.17 61.14 11.93
CA THR A 621 -10.90 61.90 11.92
C THR A 621 -11.17 63.40 12.08
N GLY A 622 -10.26 64.10 12.76
CA GLY A 622 -10.37 65.55 12.95
C GLY A 622 -9.85 66.38 11.76
N GLY A 623 -10.21 67.65 11.70
CA GLY A 623 -9.67 68.61 10.72
C GLY A 623 -10.35 69.99 10.73
N THR A 624 -9.95 70.85 9.80
CA THR A 624 -10.23 72.31 9.77
C THR A 624 -10.57 72.80 8.34
N TRP A 625 -11.47 73.79 8.16
CA TRP A 625 -11.98 74.27 6.84
C TRP A 625 -12.40 75.77 6.80
N THR A 626 -12.40 76.42 5.62
CA THR A 626 -12.68 77.86 5.34
C THR A 626 -13.34 78.13 3.94
N ALA A 627 -13.88 79.36 3.71
CA ALA A 627 -14.46 79.95 2.45
C ALA A 627 -15.90 79.51 2.01
N GLU A 628 -16.74 80.24 1.22
CA GLU A 628 -17.05 81.69 0.99
C GLU A 628 -18.39 81.88 0.16
N ALA A 629 -18.95 83.10 -0.06
CA ALA A 629 -20.22 83.34 -0.82
C ALA A 629 -20.45 84.81 -1.34
N SER A 630 -21.44 85.06 -2.23
CA SER A 630 -21.75 86.39 -2.86
C SER A 630 -23.20 86.54 -3.44
N MET A 631 -23.59 87.67 -4.06
CA MET A 631 -24.98 87.97 -4.49
C MET A 631 -25.08 88.94 -5.71
N SER A 632 -26.21 88.99 -6.44
CA SER A 632 -26.47 89.94 -7.55
C SER A 632 -27.97 90.27 -7.70
N CYS A 633 -28.30 91.52 -8.04
CA CYS A 633 -29.67 92.06 -8.10
C CYS A 633 -29.92 92.90 -9.39
N TYR A 634 -31.18 93.21 -9.70
CA TYR A 634 -31.58 94.10 -10.80
C TYR A 634 -32.81 94.93 -10.41
N THR A 635 -32.94 96.15 -10.93
CA THR A 635 -33.92 97.15 -10.44
C THR A 635 -35.10 97.37 -11.38
N ARG A 636 -36.26 97.72 -10.80
CA ARG A 636 -37.28 98.56 -11.44
C ARG A 636 -37.87 99.52 -10.40
N SER A 637 -37.99 100.79 -10.76
CA SER A 637 -38.30 101.91 -9.85
C SER A 637 -39.69 101.85 -9.19
N GLY A 638 -39.79 102.20 -7.89
CA GLY A 638 -41.04 102.77 -7.36
C GLY A 638 -41.30 102.66 -5.84
N THR A 639 -40.74 101.67 -5.16
CA THR A 639 -41.03 101.37 -3.73
C THR A 639 -39.78 100.88 -3.00
N PRO A 640 -39.66 101.05 -1.66
CA PRO A 640 -38.51 100.56 -0.91
C PRO A 640 -38.35 99.04 -1.03
N ASP A 641 -37.11 98.57 -1.07
CA ASP A 641 -36.75 97.21 -1.47
C ASP A 641 -37.32 96.12 -0.56
N VAL A 642 -38.42 95.52 -1.02
CA VAL A 642 -38.87 94.21 -0.56
C VAL A 642 -38.16 93.15 -1.40
N CYS A 643 -36.97 92.74 -0.96
CA CYS A 643 -36.38 91.48 -1.39
C CYS A 643 -37.25 90.32 -0.89
N GLY A 644 -38.27 89.95 -1.67
CA GLY A 644 -39.08 88.78 -1.40
C GLY A 644 -38.21 87.51 -1.47
N TYR A 645 -38.31 86.66 -0.44
CA TYR A 645 -37.74 85.31 -0.50
C TYR A 645 -38.48 84.51 -1.58
N GLY A 646 -37.89 84.46 -2.78
CA GLY A 646 -38.30 83.51 -3.81
C GLY A 646 -38.04 82.10 -3.28
N GLY A 647 -39.11 81.35 -3.01
CA GLY A 647 -39.01 79.99 -2.49
C GLY A 647 -38.23 79.09 -3.43
N ILE A 648 -37.23 78.39 -2.90
CA ILE A 648 -36.50 77.35 -3.64
C ILE A 648 -37.42 76.14 -3.76
N ALA A 649 -38.06 75.99 -4.91
CA ALA A 649 -38.77 74.78 -5.29
C ALA A 649 -37.80 73.82 -5.99
N VAL A 650 -37.61 72.62 -5.43
CA VAL A 650 -36.87 71.52 -6.08
C VAL A 650 -37.87 70.43 -6.45
N GLY A 651 -38.29 70.40 -7.71
CA GLY A 651 -39.07 69.32 -8.28
C GLY A 651 -38.16 68.27 -8.90
N TYR A 652 -38.47 66.98 -8.69
CA TYR A 652 -37.72 65.85 -9.22
C TYR A 652 -38.45 65.26 -10.43
N SER A 653 -37.75 65.06 -11.55
CA SER A 653 -38.21 64.17 -12.63
C SER A 653 -37.02 63.41 -13.21
N SER A 654 -37.19 62.09 -13.35
CA SER A 654 -36.15 61.17 -13.77
C SER A 654 -36.09 61.05 -15.30
N THR A 655 -35.12 61.68 -15.95
CA THR A 655 -34.43 61.19 -17.16
C THR A 655 -33.37 62.19 -17.59
N ALA A 656 -32.15 61.73 -17.87
CA ALA A 656 -31.06 62.58 -18.36
C ALA A 656 -30.82 62.34 -19.85
N THR A 657 -30.95 63.39 -20.67
CA THR A 657 -30.28 63.44 -21.98
C THR A 657 -30.02 64.89 -22.38
N LEU A 658 -28.74 65.29 -22.41
CA LEU A 658 -28.33 66.62 -22.85
C LEU A 658 -28.25 66.67 -24.38
N LEU A 659 -29.23 67.29 -25.03
CA LEU A 659 -29.02 67.91 -26.34
C LEU A 659 -29.66 69.31 -26.38
N SER A 660 -28.92 70.24 -26.95
CA SER A 660 -29.27 71.66 -27.00
C SER A 660 -30.47 71.96 -27.89
N ARG A 661 -31.44 72.74 -27.38
CA ARG A 661 -31.98 73.94 -28.07
C ARG A 661 -32.96 74.73 -27.19
N ARG A 662 -33.16 76.00 -27.55
CA ARG A 662 -34.16 76.89 -26.94
C ARG A 662 -35.58 76.37 -27.20
N GLY A 663 -36.46 76.43 -26.22
CA GLY A 663 -37.90 76.21 -26.40
C GLY A 663 -38.68 76.31 -25.09
N LEU A 664 -39.64 77.22 -25.02
CA LEU A 664 -40.66 77.29 -23.96
C LEU A 664 -41.73 76.23 -24.24
N ALA A 665 -42.14 75.45 -23.23
CA ALA A 665 -43.45 74.79 -23.19
C ALA A 665 -43.83 74.35 -21.77
N GLN A 666 -45.15 74.22 -21.57
CA GLN A 666 -45.90 73.94 -20.34
C GLN A 666 -46.55 72.52 -20.46
N TRP A 667 -47.36 72.11 -19.48
CA TRP A 667 -48.28 70.94 -19.46
C TRP A 667 -47.66 69.59 -19.06
N ASP A 668 -48.41 68.62 -18.51
CA ASP A 668 -49.52 68.63 -17.53
C ASP A 668 -49.59 67.20 -16.94
N MET A 669 -50.25 66.98 -15.81
CA MET A 669 -50.24 65.69 -15.11
C MET A 669 -51.37 64.75 -15.57
N ASP A 670 -51.02 63.59 -16.11
CA ASP A 670 -51.85 62.38 -16.02
C ASP A 670 -51.03 61.10 -16.23
N GLY A 671 -51.23 60.08 -15.39
CA GLY A 671 -50.59 58.76 -15.50
C GLY A 671 -49.66 58.36 -14.34
N ALA A 672 -50.24 57.88 -13.24
CA ALA A 672 -49.48 57.30 -12.12
C ALA A 672 -49.25 55.78 -12.31
N PRO A 673 -48.01 55.28 -12.11
CA PRO A 673 -47.76 53.88 -11.80
C PRO A 673 -47.75 53.66 -10.28
N THR A 674 -48.59 52.74 -9.80
CA THR A 674 -48.67 52.34 -8.40
C THR A 674 -47.61 51.28 -8.04
N GLN A 675 -46.61 51.66 -7.23
CA GLN A 675 -46.08 50.84 -6.12
C GLN A 675 -44.98 51.61 -5.39
N ALA A 676 -45.11 51.73 -4.06
CA ALA A 676 -44.14 52.41 -3.21
C ALA A 676 -43.40 51.39 -2.34
N GLU A 677 -42.07 51.30 -2.50
CA GLU A 677 -41.21 50.70 -1.49
C GLU A 677 -40.66 51.79 -0.57
N ALA A 678 -40.75 51.57 0.74
CA ALA A 678 -40.43 52.59 1.73
C ALA A 678 -38.90 52.81 1.86
N LEU A 679 -38.45 54.00 1.49
CA LEU A 679 -37.08 54.45 1.76
C LEU A 679 -36.92 54.81 3.25
N ASN A 680 -36.18 53.97 3.96
CA ASN A 680 -35.93 54.12 5.39
C ASN A 680 -34.73 55.05 5.66
N THR A 681 -34.82 55.82 6.75
CA THR A 681 -33.73 56.53 7.47
C THR A 681 -33.00 57.72 6.81
N SER A 682 -33.21 58.90 7.42
CA SER A 682 -32.13 59.77 7.96
C SER A 682 -31.27 60.65 7.03
N ASN A 683 -31.90 61.47 6.18
CA ASN A 683 -31.21 62.66 5.63
C ASN A 683 -31.07 63.77 6.70
N SER A 684 -29.90 63.93 7.31
CA SER A 684 -29.58 65.10 8.14
C SER A 684 -28.90 66.21 7.33
N VAL A 685 -29.62 67.27 7.01
CA VAL A 685 -29.02 68.49 6.45
C VAL A 685 -28.43 69.33 7.59
N ARG A 686 -27.12 69.61 7.56
CA ARG A 686 -26.49 70.65 8.40
C ARG A 686 -25.78 71.65 7.51
N VAL A 687 -26.35 72.85 7.42
CA VAL A 687 -25.67 74.05 6.88
C VAL A 687 -24.75 74.58 7.98
N LYS A 688 -23.51 74.96 7.62
CA LYS A 688 -22.57 75.60 8.55
C LYS A 688 -21.90 76.80 7.88
N LEU A 689 -22.06 77.98 8.48
CA LEU A 689 -21.42 79.23 8.09
C LEU A 689 -20.17 79.44 8.96
N ASN A 690 -19.04 79.84 8.36
CA ASN A 690 -17.80 80.14 9.08
C ASN A 690 -17.49 81.66 9.00
N GLN A 691 -17.05 82.26 10.11
CA GLN A 691 -16.63 83.66 10.20
C GLN A 691 -15.14 83.86 9.83
N TYR A 692 -14.78 85.11 9.49
CA TYR A 692 -13.40 85.57 9.34
C TYR A 692 -12.84 86.21 10.62
N THR A 693 -11.52 86.21 10.73
CA THR A 693 -10.75 86.53 11.95
C THR A 693 -10.66 88.02 12.29
N GLN A 694 -11.03 88.40 13.52
CA GLN A 694 -10.24 89.34 14.33
C GLN A 694 -10.60 89.25 15.83
N TYR A 695 -9.59 89.46 16.67
CA TYR A 695 -9.58 89.41 18.15
C TYR A 695 -9.76 88.04 18.84
N SER A 696 -9.06 87.91 19.96
CA SER A 696 -8.80 86.66 20.68
C SER A 696 -9.63 86.51 21.96
N ALA A 697 -10.48 85.50 22.02
CA ALA A 697 -10.81 84.76 23.25
C ALA A 697 -11.55 83.46 22.89
N THR A 698 -11.18 82.34 23.51
CA THR A 698 -11.81 81.03 23.26
C THR A 698 -13.00 80.77 24.17
N LYS A 699 -14.21 80.69 23.60
CA LYS A 699 -15.30 79.80 24.09
C LYS A 699 -16.11 79.29 22.91
N GLU A 700 -16.27 77.97 22.80
CA GLU A 700 -17.19 77.35 21.84
C GLU A 700 -18.59 77.26 22.47
N ALA A 701 -19.62 77.79 21.80
CA ALA A 701 -21.02 77.57 22.17
C ALA A 701 -21.59 76.43 21.30
N SER A 702 -21.89 75.29 21.92
CA SER A 702 -22.57 74.17 21.24
C SER A 702 -24.09 74.27 21.43
N ILE A 703 -24.82 74.47 20.32
CA ILE A 703 -26.27 74.26 20.32
C ILE A 703 -26.54 72.75 20.27
N SER A 704 -27.01 72.21 21.38
CA SER A 704 -27.51 70.84 21.49
C SER A 704 -29.03 70.83 21.56
N LEU A 705 -29.67 70.10 20.64
CA LEU A 705 -31.10 69.80 20.68
C LEU A 705 -31.30 68.51 21.50
N TYR A 706 -32.12 68.56 22.56
CA TYR A 706 -32.41 67.40 23.41
C TYR A 706 -33.84 66.88 23.17
N LYS A 707 -34.01 65.57 23.29
CA LYS A 707 -35.30 64.87 23.16
C LYS A 707 -36.05 64.87 24.49
N VAL A 708 -37.36 65.06 24.41
CA VAL A 708 -38.31 64.99 25.53
C VAL A 708 -39.14 63.71 25.40
N ASN A 709 -39.19 62.85 26.43
CA ASN A 709 -40.22 61.81 26.48
C ASN A 709 -41.55 62.39 26.95
N ASN A 710 -42.61 61.97 26.27
CA ASN A 710 -43.88 61.71 26.95
C ASN A 710 -44.00 60.21 27.16
N ASP A 711 -44.19 59.81 28.42
CA ASP A 711 -44.93 58.58 28.72
C ASP A 711 -46.42 58.85 28.44
N TRP A 712 -47.11 57.84 27.92
CA TRP A 712 -48.55 57.94 27.69
C TRP A 712 -49.32 57.51 28.93
N ASN A 713 -50.17 58.39 29.47
CA ASN A 713 -51.13 58.05 30.52
C ASN A 713 -52.53 57.93 29.92
N GLN A 714 -53.23 56.82 30.21
CA GLN A 714 -54.60 56.58 29.76
C GLN A 714 -55.61 57.40 30.56
N SER A 715 -55.80 58.66 30.19
CA SER A 715 -57.06 59.38 30.42
C SER A 715 -57.15 60.61 29.52
N ASN A 716 -58.35 60.85 28.96
CA ASN A 716 -58.78 62.11 28.34
C ASN A 716 -58.26 62.49 26.92
N GLY A 717 -57.88 61.50 26.10
CA GLY A 717 -58.17 61.50 24.66
C GLY A 717 -57.86 62.76 23.83
N THR A 718 -56.76 63.48 24.09
CA THR A 718 -56.36 64.69 23.34
C THR A 718 -54.88 64.67 22.99
N TRP A 719 -54.54 65.08 21.76
CA TRP A 719 -53.16 65.27 21.31
C TRP A 719 -52.73 66.73 21.53
N ASN A 720 -51.68 66.95 22.30
CA ASN A 720 -51.07 68.28 22.45
C ASN A 720 -50.08 68.54 21.31
N ASN A 721 -50.35 69.55 20.49
CA ASN A 721 -49.39 70.07 19.50
C ASN A 721 -48.17 70.67 20.20
N VAL A 722 -46.97 70.15 19.92
CA VAL A 722 -45.71 70.79 20.32
C VAL A 722 -45.25 71.71 19.19
N GLY A 723 -45.69 72.96 19.23
CA GLY A 723 -45.13 74.02 18.40
C GLY A 723 -43.71 74.38 18.85
N ILE A 724 -42.84 74.74 17.91
CA ILE A 724 -41.50 75.27 18.21
C ILE A 724 -41.66 76.73 18.68
N GLY A 725 -41.90 76.91 19.97
CA GLY A 725 -41.97 78.22 20.62
C GLY A 725 -40.75 78.47 21.50
N ALA A 726 -39.91 79.44 21.14
CA ALA A 726 -38.91 79.97 22.06
C ALA A 726 -39.62 80.88 23.07
N LYS A 727 -39.49 80.58 24.37
CA LYS A 727 -40.02 81.44 25.44
C LYS A 727 -38.88 82.21 26.11
N TYR A 728 -38.90 83.53 25.93
CA TYR A 728 -38.35 84.44 26.93
C TYR A 728 -39.51 85.02 27.76
N SER A 729 -39.28 85.27 29.04
CA SER A 729 -40.21 86.05 29.87
C SER A 729 -40.05 87.54 29.55
N GLY A 730 -40.99 88.09 28.78
CA GLY A 730 -40.95 89.50 28.36
C GLY A 730 -42.11 89.83 27.43
N ALA A 731 -43.30 90.00 28.01
CA ALA A 731 -44.59 90.27 27.36
C ALA A 731 -45.29 89.08 26.66
N THR A 732 -46.59 89.00 26.93
CA THR A 732 -47.58 88.07 26.37
C THR A 732 -48.35 88.78 25.26
N VAL A 733 -48.62 88.13 24.12
CA VAL A 733 -49.86 88.35 23.34
C VAL A 733 -50.35 87.01 22.75
N THR A 734 -51.66 86.86 22.71
CA THR A 734 -52.45 85.69 22.32
C THR A 734 -52.61 85.47 20.81
N CYS A 735 -53.19 84.31 20.49
CA CYS A 735 -53.46 83.75 19.17
C CYS A 735 -54.28 84.66 18.22
N VAL A 736 -54.10 84.44 16.91
CA VAL A 736 -55.18 84.55 15.92
C VAL A 736 -55.20 83.25 15.12
N ASP A 737 -56.39 82.67 14.99
CA ASP A 737 -56.67 81.41 14.31
C ASP A 737 -57.56 81.68 13.10
N VAL A 738 -57.25 81.09 11.94
CA VAL A 738 -58.16 81.06 10.78
C VAL A 738 -57.99 79.77 9.96
N ALA A 739 -58.57 78.69 10.48
CA ALA A 739 -59.56 77.85 9.80
C ALA A 739 -59.35 77.35 8.34
N ASP A 740 -59.55 76.03 8.22
CA ASP A 740 -60.30 75.31 7.17
C ASP A 740 -59.86 75.36 5.70
N ARG A 741 -59.46 74.18 5.18
CA ARG A 741 -60.29 73.44 4.21
C ARG A 741 -60.29 71.94 4.51
N THR A 742 -61.49 71.38 4.65
CA THR A 742 -61.78 69.95 4.74
C THR A 742 -61.81 69.31 3.35
N TRP A 743 -61.30 68.08 3.21
CA TRP A 743 -61.74 67.10 2.20
C TRP A 743 -61.70 65.68 2.80
N GLN A 744 -62.57 64.82 2.29
CA GLN A 744 -63.14 63.69 3.04
C GLN A 744 -62.37 62.37 2.88
N TRP A 745 -62.36 61.55 3.94
CA TRP A 745 -62.03 60.12 3.87
C TRP A 745 -63.28 59.34 3.50
N ASN A 746 -63.23 58.53 2.42
CA ASN A 746 -64.26 57.53 2.11
C ASN A 746 -63.70 56.11 2.30
N GLY A 747 -64.33 55.33 3.19
CA GLY A 747 -64.30 53.86 3.19
C GLY A 747 -63.09 53.15 3.83
N ASN A 748 -63.32 52.55 4.99
CA ASN A 748 -63.06 51.14 5.38
C ASN A 748 -61.80 50.39 4.84
N THR A 749 -61.06 49.60 5.66
CA THR A 749 -61.28 49.20 7.06
C THR A 749 -59.98 48.84 7.81
N GLN A 750 -60.05 49.08 9.12
CA GLN A 750 -59.08 48.90 10.20
C GLN A 750 -58.19 47.63 10.23
N GLY A 751 -56.95 47.83 10.69
CA GLY A 751 -56.14 46.91 11.50
C GLY A 751 -55.32 47.73 12.51
N VAL A 752 -55.34 47.36 13.80
CA VAL A 752 -54.90 48.21 14.94
C VAL A 752 -53.48 47.81 15.44
N PRO A 753 -52.64 48.75 15.96
CA PRO A 753 -51.21 48.51 16.25
C PRO A 753 -50.89 48.25 17.73
N PRO A 754 -49.65 47.81 18.03
CA PRO A 754 -48.89 48.37 19.18
C PRO A 754 -47.36 48.45 18.93
N ALA A 755 -46.51 49.08 19.76
CA ALA A 755 -46.59 50.28 20.61
C ALA A 755 -45.17 50.58 21.18
N ASN A 756 -44.90 51.84 21.54
CA ASN A 756 -43.77 52.33 22.38
C ASN A 756 -42.32 52.20 21.87
N ARG A 757 -41.59 53.35 21.86
CA ARG A 757 -40.54 53.69 22.85
C ARG A 757 -39.84 55.03 22.53
N GLY A 758 -39.70 55.90 23.53
CA GLY A 758 -38.83 57.09 23.51
C GLY A 758 -37.92 57.14 24.76
N VAL A 759 -36.74 57.76 24.68
CA VAL A 759 -35.86 58.09 25.84
C VAL A 759 -35.24 59.50 25.71
N TYR A 760 -35.18 60.25 26.83
CA TYR A 760 -34.51 61.55 27.12
C TYR A 760 -32.95 61.43 27.22
N ILE A 761 -32.20 62.50 27.61
CA ILE A 761 -31.14 62.49 28.69
C ILE A 761 -30.53 63.89 29.01
N LYS A 762 -29.92 64.03 30.22
CA LYS A 762 -29.22 65.17 30.89
C LYS A 762 -27.80 65.48 30.26
N ASN A 763 -26.90 66.40 30.67
CA ASN A 763 -26.69 67.15 31.94
C ASN A 763 -25.88 68.48 31.85
N ASP A 764 -25.87 69.24 32.96
CA ASP A 764 -24.92 70.27 33.48
C ASP A 764 -23.67 70.69 32.65
N SER A 765 -23.49 72.00 32.42
CA SER A 765 -22.76 72.89 33.34
C SER A 765 -22.65 74.35 32.82
N SER A 766 -22.23 75.27 33.69
CA SER A 766 -22.33 76.73 33.59
C SER A 766 -21.25 77.42 32.74
N GLU A 767 -21.64 78.44 31.96
CA GLU A 767 -21.16 79.85 32.11
C GLU A 767 -21.76 80.81 31.06
N SER A 768 -21.76 82.11 31.36
CA SER A 768 -22.28 83.22 30.55
C SER A 768 -21.34 83.63 29.40
N ASP A 769 -21.88 84.17 28.29
CA ASP A 769 -22.11 85.63 28.16
C ASP A 769 -22.78 86.07 26.84
N ALA A 770 -23.24 87.32 26.80
CA ALA A 770 -24.10 87.88 25.75
C ALA A 770 -23.36 88.55 24.57
N ASN A 771 -24.10 88.73 23.47
CA ASN A 771 -23.94 89.65 22.32
C ASN A 771 -23.72 89.00 20.94
N PHE A 772 -24.80 88.82 20.18
CA PHE A 772 -24.73 88.76 18.71
C PHE A 772 -25.99 89.34 18.02
N ALA A 773 -26.36 90.57 18.38
CA ALA A 773 -27.43 91.30 17.73
C ALA A 773 -27.00 92.76 17.45
N LYS A 774 -26.32 93.00 16.30
CA LYS A 774 -26.13 94.31 15.63
C LYS A 774 -25.25 94.29 14.36
N VAL A 775 -25.43 93.32 13.45
CA VAL A 775 -24.92 93.44 12.06
C VAL A 775 -25.90 92.75 11.12
N PHE A 776 -26.75 93.51 10.41
CA PHE A 776 -27.27 93.24 9.04
C PHE A 776 -28.28 94.31 8.55
N GLU A 777 -28.14 95.57 8.97
CA GLU A 777 -28.97 96.69 8.51
C GLU A 777 -28.10 97.93 8.20
N SER A 778 -27.25 97.83 7.17
CA SER A 778 -26.48 98.98 6.64
C SER A 778 -25.90 98.81 5.22
N ALA A 779 -25.88 97.60 4.65
CA ALA A 779 -25.18 97.30 3.39
C ALA A 779 -26.02 97.51 2.10
N TYR A 780 -27.00 98.42 2.10
CA TYR A 780 -27.84 98.70 0.92
C TYR A 780 -27.38 99.93 0.09
N ASN A 781 -26.56 100.84 0.64
CA ASN A 781 -26.38 102.20 0.10
C ASN A 781 -24.95 102.57 -0.40
N SER A 782 -24.16 101.65 -0.97
CA SER A 782 -22.78 102.00 -1.43
C SER A 782 -22.24 101.36 -2.72
N GLY A 783 -23.09 100.75 -3.57
CA GLY A 783 -22.83 100.67 -5.02
C GLY A 783 -21.61 99.85 -5.51
N ALA A 784 -21.20 98.78 -4.83
CA ALA A 784 -20.15 97.88 -5.31
C ALA A 784 -20.69 96.73 -6.19
N THR A 785 -20.14 96.55 -7.40
CA THR A 785 -20.53 95.48 -8.33
C THR A 785 -20.04 94.10 -7.90
N GLY A 786 -20.92 93.27 -7.34
CA GLY A 786 -20.64 91.88 -6.97
C GLY A 786 -21.12 90.83 -7.99
N LYS A 787 -20.46 89.67 -8.03
CA LYS A 787 -20.98 88.45 -8.68
C LYS A 787 -20.95 87.22 -7.76
N VAL A 788 -22.05 86.49 -7.85
CA VAL A 788 -22.57 85.33 -7.09
C VAL A 788 -21.71 84.05 -7.01
N PRO A 789 -21.94 83.20 -5.98
CA PRO A 789 -21.42 81.86 -5.87
C PRO A 789 -22.31 80.92 -6.69
N ARG A 790 -21.70 79.84 -7.17
CA ARG A 790 -22.37 78.86 -8.03
C ARG A 790 -22.93 77.73 -7.17
N LEU A 791 -24.25 77.57 -7.19
CA LEU A 791 -24.90 76.36 -6.69
C LEU A 791 -24.85 75.30 -7.80
N GLU A 792 -23.86 74.41 -7.76
CA GLU A 792 -23.88 73.17 -8.56
C GLU A 792 -24.68 72.10 -7.81
N ILE A 793 -25.77 71.63 -8.44
CA ILE A 793 -26.54 70.48 -8.00
C ILE A 793 -26.13 69.32 -8.90
N ASP A 794 -25.11 68.58 -8.49
CA ASP A 794 -24.78 67.31 -9.13
C ASP A 794 -25.81 66.25 -8.74
N TYR A 795 -26.37 65.56 -9.75
CA TYR A 795 -27.08 64.31 -9.52
C TYR A 795 -26.07 63.22 -9.16
N ILE A 796 -25.74 63.14 -7.87
CA ILE A 796 -24.92 62.05 -7.36
C ILE A 796 -25.80 60.80 -7.27
N ASP A 797 -25.70 59.95 -8.28
CA ASP A 797 -26.01 58.53 -8.11
C ASP A 797 -25.07 58.01 -7.02
N LEU A 798 -25.62 57.82 -5.82
CA LEU A 798 -24.95 57.23 -4.65
C LEU A 798 -25.33 55.74 -4.50
N THR A 799 -26.19 55.22 -5.36
CA THR A 799 -26.71 53.87 -5.23
C THR A 799 -25.80 52.88 -5.93
N ALA A 800 -25.01 52.16 -5.13
CA ALA A 800 -24.19 51.08 -5.65
C ALA A 800 -25.03 49.97 -6.33
N PRO A 801 -24.49 49.30 -7.38
CA PRO A 801 -25.20 48.26 -8.12
C PRO A 801 -25.86 47.18 -7.25
N LYS A 802 -27.10 46.82 -7.58
CA LYS A 802 -27.95 45.87 -6.85
C LYS A 802 -28.08 44.54 -7.60
N ASN A 803 -28.74 43.56 -6.97
CA ASN A 803 -28.90 42.19 -7.48
C ASN A 803 -27.57 41.52 -7.88
N CYS A 804 -26.47 41.92 -7.23
CA CYS A 804 -25.15 41.41 -7.48
C CYS A 804 -25.08 39.92 -7.12
N SER A 805 -24.62 39.08 -8.04
CA SER A 805 -24.45 37.65 -7.81
C SER A 805 -23.28 37.09 -8.63
N ILE A 806 -22.73 36.00 -8.11
CA ILE A 806 -21.70 35.19 -8.73
C ILE A 806 -22.04 33.72 -8.48
N LYS A 807 -21.88 32.87 -9.50
CA LYS A 807 -21.92 31.41 -9.36
C LYS A 807 -20.72 30.80 -10.09
N ILE A 808 -19.92 30.01 -9.40
CA ILE A 808 -18.84 29.25 -10.02
C ILE A 808 -19.42 27.97 -10.65
N ASN A 809 -19.15 27.72 -11.93
CA ASN A 809 -19.65 26.57 -12.70
C ASN A 809 -21.17 26.34 -12.54
N GLY A 810 -21.95 27.43 -12.55
CA GLY A 810 -23.42 27.38 -12.36
C GLY A 810 -23.90 27.12 -10.92
N GLY A 811 -22.99 26.95 -9.96
CA GLY A 811 -23.27 26.61 -8.57
C GLY A 811 -22.83 25.19 -8.16
N ALA A 812 -21.91 24.56 -8.91
CA ALA A 812 -21.34 23.26 -8.55
C ALA A 812 -20.55 23.35 -7.24
N THR A 813 -20.64 22.31 -6.39
CA THR A 813 -19.93 22.23 -5.10
C THR A 813 -18.45 21.89 -5.27
N HIS A 814 -18.11 21.11 -6.30
CA HIS A 814 -16.76 20.64 -6.61
C HIS A 814 -16.35 20.90 -8.06
N THR A 815 -15.05 20.96 -8.32
CA THR A 815 -14.46 20.96 -9.67
C THR A 815 -13.08 20.31 -9.65
N LYS A 816 -12.73 19.61 -10.72
CA LYS A 816 -11.37 19.13 -11.00
C LYS A 816 -10.55 20.04 -11.92
N SER A 817 -11.15 21.12 -12.39
CA SER A 817 -10.47 22.12 -13.22
C SER A 817 -10.16 23.35 -12.40
N ALA A 818 -8.89 23.73 -12.36
CA ALA A 818 -8.46 25.02 -11.82
C ALA A 818 -9.02 26.20 -12.62
N THR A 819 -9.39 26.01 -13.89
CA THR A 819 -10.11 27.01 -14.69
C THR A 819 -11.62 26.74 -14.64
N VAL A 820 -12.37 27.73 -14.18
CA VAL A 820 -13.82 27.67 -13.95
C VAL A 820 -14.55 28.77 -14.72
N THR A 821 -15.85 28.58 -14.95
CA THR A 821 -16.71 29.62 -15.52
C THR A 821 -17.47 30.33 -14.40
N LEU A 822 -17.25 31.63 -14.27
CA LEU A 822 -18.06 32.50 -13.41
C LEU A 822 -19.31 32.91 -14.21
N THR A 823 -20.49 32.68 -13.63
CA THR A 823 -21.74 33.33 -14.06
C THR A 823 -21.95 34.55 -13.17
N LEU A 824 -22.20 35.70 -13.77
CA LEU A 824 -22.16 37.01 -13.12
C LEU A 824 -23.44 37.78 -13.47
N ALA A 825 -24.02 38.44 -12.48
CA ALA A 825 -25.10 39.39 -12.71
C ALA A 825 -25.01 40.54 -11.72
N ALA A 826 -25.28 41.74 -12.21
CA ALA A 826 -25.55 42.94 -11.43
C ALA A 826 -26.49 43.83 -12.24
N THR A 827 -27.35 44.58 -11.56
CA THR A 827 -28.25 45.55 -12.17
C THR A 827 -28.12 46.88 -11.47
N ASP A 828 -27.91 47.94 -12.23
CA ASP A 828 -28.15 49.29 -11.78
C ASP A 828 -29.20 49.96 -12.71
N PRO A 829 -30.33 50.45 -12.19
CA PRO A 829 -31.39 51.03 -12.99
C PRO A 829 -31.23 52.53 -13.27
N LEU A 830 -30.29 53.24 -12.65
CA LEU A 830 -30.14 54.69 -12.80
C LEU A 830 -29.08 55.06 -13.84
N SER A 831 -27.90 54.44 -13.78
CA SER A 831 -26.77 54.71 -14.65
C SER A 831 -26.26 53.46 -15.39
N GLY A 832 -26.52 52.29 -14.84
CA GLY A 832 -26.20 50.99 -15.44
C GLY A 832 -24.73 50.59 -15.30
N MET A 833 -24.44 49.34 -15.65
CA MET A 833 -23.14 48.73 -15.39
C MET A 833 -22.01 49.26 -16.29
N SER A 834 -20.79 49.27 -15.74
CA SER A 834 -19.56 49.73 -16.40
C SER A 834 -18.41 48.75 -16.24
N GLN A 835 -18.03 48.42 -15.00
CA GLN A 835 -16.83 47.62 -14.70
C GLN A 835 -17.09 46.50 -13.70
N MET A 836 -16.14 45.58 -13.58
CA MET A 836 -16.05 44.56 -12.55
C MET A 836 -14.60 44.31 -12.13
N GLN A 837 -14.37 43.74 -10.95
CA GLN A 837 -13.05 43.33 -10.45
C GLN A 837 -13.18 42.12 -9.52
N PHE A 838 -12.16 41.27 -9.51
CA PHE A 838 -12.18 39.95 -8.85
C PHE A 838 -11.14 39.84 -7.74
N SER A 839 -11.42 39.03 -6.72
CA SER A 839 -10.51 38.74 -5.62
C SER A 839 -10.65 37.29 -5.15
N THR A 840 -9.59 36.73 -4.58
CA THR A 840 -9.57 35.39 -3.96
C THR A 840 -9.46 35.44 -2.43
N ASN A 841 -9.28 36.65 -1.86
CA ASN A 841 -9.15 36.89 -0.42
C ASN A 841 -10.14 37.95 0.11
N GLY A 842 -11.01 38.49 -0.76
CA GLY A 842 -12.01 39.50 -0.43
C GLY A 842 -11.47 40.92 -0.21
N THR A 843 -10.14 41.10 -0.14
CA THR A 843 -9.48 42.37 0.22
C THR A 843 -8.66 42.95 -0.94
N SER A 844 -7.90 42.12 -1.64
CA SER A 844 -7.03 42.48 -2.76
C SER A 844 -7.74 42.16 -4.08
N TYR A 845 -8.07 43.17 -4.87
CA TYR A 845 -8.81 43.01 -6.13
C TYR A 845 -7.90 43.17 -7.35
N SER A 846 -8.26 42.50 -8.44
CA SER A 846 -7.66 42.68 -9.76
C SER A 846 -7.85 44.10 -10.27
N THR A 847 -7.08 44.47 -11.31
CA THR A 847 -7.42 45.64 -12.14
C THR A 847 -8.88 45.54 -12.60
N ALA A 848 -9.59 46.67 -12.59
CA ALA A 848 -10.97 46.74 -13.06
C ALA A 848 -11.05 46.52 -14.57
N GLU A 849 -11.96 45.65 -14.99
CA GLU A 849 -12.24 45.31 -16.38
C GLU A 849 -13.70 45.63 -16.73
N ALA A 850 -14.08 45.58 -18.00
CA ALA A 850 -15.45 45.86 -18.43
C ALA A 850 -16.46 44.85 -17.84
N TYR A 851 -17.67 45.31 -17.50
CA TYR A 851 -18.72 44.42 -17.01
C TYR A 851 -19.10 43.36 -18.04
N ALA A 852 -19.13 42.09 -17.62
CA ALA A 852 -19.63 40.96 -18.40
C ALA A 852 -20.43 40.00 -17.51
N THR A 853 -21.39 39.29 -18.12
CA THR A 853 -22.25 38.31 -17.42
C THR A 853 -21.63 36.92 -17.30
N SER A 854 -20.49 36.69 -17.93
CA SER A 854 -19.70 35.48 -17.76
C SER A 854 -18.20 35.75 -17.92
N LYS A 855 -17.37 34.99 -17.19
CA LYS A 855 -15.91 35.05 -17.28
C LYS A 855 -15.26 33.68 -17.02
N SER A 856 -14.31 33.30 -17.86
CA SER A 856 -13.35 32.22 -17.54
C SER A 856 -12.34 32.73 -16.51
N TYR A 857 -12.15 31.98 -15.42
CA TYR A 857 -11.34 32.39 -14.27
C TYR A 857 -10.48 31.23 -13.77
N THR A 858 -9.19 31.48 -13.52
CA THR A 858 -8.27 30.47 -12.96
C THR A 858 -8.15 30.65 -11.46
N LEU A 859 -8.50 29.62 -10.71
CA LEU A 859 -8.44 29.53 -9.25
C LEU A 859 -6.98 29.44 -8.77
N PRO A 860 -6.66 29.88 -7.53
CA PRO A 860 -5.36 29.65 -6.92
C PRO A 860 -5.00 28.17 -6.83
N SER A 861 -3.74 27.84 -7.10
CA SER A 861 -3.19 26.48 -7.12
C SER A 861 -3.39 25.68 -5.83
N GLY A 862 -3.27 24.35 -5.94
CA GLY A 862 -3.48 23.38 -4.85
C GLY A 862 -4.97 23.11 -4.61
N ASP A 863 -5.29 21.99 -3.96
CA ASP A 863 -6.69 21.59 -3.73
C ASP A 863 -7.30 22.25 -2.49
N GLY A 864 -8.59 21.99 -2.24
CA GLY A 864 -9.40 22.54 -1.17
C GLY A 864 -10.36 23.65 -1.60
N SER A 865 -11.05 24.25 -0.62
CA SER A 865 -12.05 25.29 -0.87
C SER A 865 -11.44 26.55 -1.49
N LYS A 866 -12.01 27.01 -2.60
CA LYS A 866 -11.63 28.23 -3.34
C LYS A 866 -12.83 29.18 -3.36
N THR A 867 -12.64 30.38 -2.81
CA THR A 867 -13.66 31.43 -2.85
C THR A 867 -13.26 32.51 -3.86
N VAL A 868 -14.18 32.86 -4.75
CA VAL A 868 -14.02 33.99 -5.67
C VAL A 868 -15.02 35.07 -5.28
N TYR A 869 -14.50 36.27 -5.07
CA TYR A 869 -15.24 37.50 -4.80
C TYR A 869 -15.28 38.35 -6.05
N VAL A 870 -16.39 39.04 -6.30
CA VAL A 870 -16.53 40.04 -7.35
C VAL A 870 -17.17 41.30 -6.80
N LYS A 871 -16.70 42.45 -7.27
CA LYS A 871 -17.38 43.75 -7.14
C LYS A 871 -17.72 44.27 -8.54
N PHE A 872 -18.84 44.96 -8.64
CA PHE A 872 -19.32 45.57 -9.86
C PHE A 872 -19.38 47.09 -9.73
N LYS A 873 -19.18 47.82 -10.82
CA LYS A 873 -19.19 49.28 -10.88
C LYS A 873 -20.25 49.77 -11.85
N ASP A 874 -20.99 50.78 -11.46
CA ASP A 874 -21.85 51.54 -12.38
C ASP A 874 -21.03 52.53 -13.24
N LYS A 875 -21.72 53.31 -14.09
CA LYS A 875 -21.10 54.31 -14.97
C LYS A 875 -20.72 55.63 -14.29
N VAL A 876 -21.26 55.95 -13.11
CA VAL A 876 -21.00 57.22 -12.40
C VAL A 876 -19.81 57.08 -11.44
N GLY A 877 -19.60 55.88 -10.88
CA GLY A 877 -18.39 55.52 -10.17
C GLY A 877 -18.58 54.55 -9.00
N ASN A 878 -19.81 54.21 -8.59
CA ASN A 878 -20.02 53.48 -7.34
C ASN A 878 -19.72 51.99 -7.51
N TRP A 879 -19.10 51.42 -6.48
CA TRP A 879 -18.80 49.98 -6.40
C TRP A 879 -19.82 49.29 -5.50
N SER A 880 -20.32 48.14 -5.96
CA SER A 880 -21.13 47.23 -5.15
C SER A 880 -20.36 46.73 -3.91
N ALA A 881 -21.11 46.26 -2.92
CA ALA A 881 -20.56 45.31 -1.96
C ALA A 881 -19.97 44.09 -2.70
N ALA A 882 -18.96 43.45 -2.12
CA ALA A 882 -18.41 42.24 -2.68
C ALA A 882 -19.39 41.08 -2.48
N VAL A 883 -19.72 40.39 -3.57
CA VAL A 883 -20.45 39.11 -3.52
C VAL A 883 -19.49 37.99 -3.85
N SER A 884 -19.72 36.80 -3.29
CA SER A 884 -18.80 35.67 -3.44
C SER A 884 -19.52 34.35 -3.65
N SER A 885 -18.79 33.41 -4.25
CA SER A 885 -19.17 32.01 -4.39
C SER A 885 -17.92 31.18 -4.14
N SER A 886 -18.10 30.01 -3.54
CA SER A 886 -17.03 29.05 -3.29
C SER A 886 -17.26 27.75 -4.07
N ILE A 887 -16.15 27.07 -4.36
CA ILE A 887 -16.12 25.73 -4.95
C ILE A 887 -14.94 24.98 -4.35
N ILE A 888 -15.04 23.67 -4.14
CA ILE A 888 -13.89 22.85 -3.76
C ILE A 888 -13.15 22.46 -5.04
N LEU A 889 -11.89 22.86 -5.15
CA LEU A 889 -10.98 22.33 -6.16
C LEU A 889 -10.39 21.02 -5.62
N ASP A 890 -10.59 19.92 -6.35
CA ASP A 890 -10.02 18.62 -6.02
C ASP A 890 -9.50 17.99 -7.32
N THR A 891 -8.19 17.79 -7.40
CA THR A 891 -7.49 17.25 -8.57
C THR A 891 -6.96 15.84 -8.33
N VAL A 892 -7.22 15.26 -7.14
CA VAL A 892 -6.68 13.96 -6.72
C VAL A 892 -7.68 12.85 -6.99
N ALA A 893 -7.39 12.01 -7.97
CA ALA A 893 -8.22 10.85 -8.29
C ALA A 893 -8.27 9.81 -7.15
N PRO A 894 -9.41 9.09 -6.98
CA PRO A 894 -9.50 7.95 -6.06
C PRO A 894 -8.42 6.89 -6.35
N THR A 895 -7.83 6.34 -5.28
CA THR A 895 -6.86 5.24 -5.40
C THR A 895 -7.55 3.90 -5.41
N ILE A 896 -7.01 2.96 -6.19
CA ILE A 896 -7.50 1.58 -6.34
C ILE A 896 -6.35 0.59 -6.08
N SER A 897 -6.65 -0.53 -5.44
CA SER A 897 -5.71 -1.64 -5.22
C SER A 897 -6.40 -3.00 -5.32
N ILE A 898 -5.64 -4.04 -5.66
CA ILE A 898 -6.14 -5.42 -5.81
C ILE A 898 -5.39 -6.29 -4.79
N SER A 899 -6.11 -7.16 -4.07
CA SER A 899 -5.50 -8.14 -3.18
C SER A 899 -4.71 -9.22 -3.94
N ASN A 900 -4.02 -10.09 -3.20
CA ASN A 900 -3.68 -11.42 -3.71
C ASN A 900 -4.98 -12.19 -4.06
N PRO A 901 -4.94 -13.17 -4.98
CA PRO A 901 -6.06 -14.07 -5.20
C PRO A 901 -6.37 -14.87 -3.92
N SER A 902 -7.63 -15.32 -3.78
CA SER A 902 -8.06 -16.18 -2.67
C SER A 902 -7.36 -17.53 -2.67
N GLU A 903 -6.99 -18.03 -3.84
CA GLU A 903 -6.23 -19.26 -4.05
C GLU A 903 -4.94 -18.95 -4.82
N SER A 904 -3.85 -19.65 -4.50
CA SER A 904 -2.56 -19.46 -5.21
C SER A 904 -2.37 -20.40 -6.40
N SER A 905 -3.15 -21.48 -6.47
CA SER A 905 -3.10 -22.48 -7.54
C SER A 905 -4.45 -23.22 -7.56
N THR A 906 -5.16 -23.28 -8.69
CA THR A 906 -6.40 -24.09 -8.82
C THR A 906 -6.77 -24.39 -10.27
N ASN A 907 -7.57 -25.43 -10.47
CA ASN A 907 -8.21 -25.78 -11.74
C ASN A 907 -9.75 -25.66 -11.72
N VAL A 908 -10.30 -25.24 -10.59
CA VAL A 908 -11.73 -25.00 -10.37
C VAL A 908 -11.94 -23.62 -9.76
N GLY A 909 -13.01 -22.95 -10.16
CA GLY A 909 -13.46 -21.71 -9.51
C GLY A 909 -14.44 -21.98 -8.37
N PRO A 910 -14.79 -20.96 -7.57
CA PRO A 910 -14.43 -19.55 -7.75
C PRO A 910 -13.07 -19.15 -7.14
N VAL A 911 -12.31 -18.30 -7.85
CA VAL A 911 -11.17 -17.55 -7.29
C VAL A 911 -11.57 -16.08 -7.15
N ALA A 912 -11.37 -15.50 -5.97
CA ALA A 912 -11.79 -14.14 -5.66
C ALA A 912 -10.60 -13.19 -5.45
N TYR A 913 -10.77 -11.95 -5.91
CA TYR A 913 -9.91 -10.81 -5.63
C TYR A 913 -10.71 -9.72 -4.92
N THR A 914 -10.22 -9.20 -3.80
CA THR A 914 -10.76 -7.99 -3.17
C THR A 914 -10.14 -6.78 -3.83
N VAL A 915 -10.98 -5.91 -4.38
CA VAL A 915 -10.58 -4.62 -4.96
C VAL A 915 -10.96 -3.53 -3.98
N THR A 916 -9.98 -2.81 -3.46
CA THR A 916 -10.16 -1.76 -2.45
C THR A 916 -9.99 -0.39 -3.09
N TYR A 917 -10.90 0.52 -2.75
CA TYR A 917 -10.90 1.92 -3.18
C TYR A 917 -10.77 2.85 -1.97
N ALA A 918 -10.11 3.99 -2.15
CA ALA A 918 -10.10 5.10 -1.19
C ALA A 918 -10.33 6.43 -1.91
N GLY A 919 -11.11 7.31 -1.30
CA GLY A 919 -11.54 8.60 -1.89
C GLY A 919 -12.69 8.52 -2.89
N ALA A 920 -13.30 7.35 -3.10
CA ALA A 920 -14.43 7.20 -4.03
C ALA A 920 -15.76 7.69 -3.43
N SER A 921 -16.51 8.49 -4.20
CA SER A 921 -17.92 8.81 -3.96
C SER A 921 -18.88 7.88 -4.72
N GLU A 922 -18.39 7.27 -5.81
CA GLU A 922 -19.13 6.29 -6.63
C GLU A 922 -18.15 5.24 -7.19
N ILE A 923 -18.56 3.97 -7.18
CA ILE A 923 -17.83 2.84 -7.78
C ILE A 923 -18.70 2.23 -8.87
N THR A 924 -18.21 2.25 -10.11
CA THR A 924 -18.86 1.76 -11.34
C THR A 924 -18.29 0.44 -11.85
N LEU A 925 -17.33 -0.17 -11.13
CA LEU A 925 -16.69 -1.44 -11.48
C LEU A 925 -17.71 -2.52 -11.89
N ALA A 926 -17.64 -2.94 -13.14
CA ALA A 926 -18.44 -4.01 -13.73
C ALA A 926 -17.55 -5.06 -14.41
N ASN A 927 -18.15 -6.22 -14.77
CA ASN A 927 -17.43 -7.34 -15.39
C ASN A 927 -16.65 -6.92 -16.66
N SER A 928 -17.20 -5.98 -17.43
CA SER A 928 -16.59 -5.43 -18.65
C SER A 928 -15.34 -4.56 -18.41
N ASN A 929 -15.06 -4.16 -17.17
CA ASN A 929 -13.84 -3.43 -16.81
C ASN A 929 -12.68 -4.35 -16.43
N ILE A 930 -12.91 -5.66 -16.32
CA ILE A 930 -11.90 -6.65 -15.93
C ILE A 930 -11.25 -7.23 -17.19
N THR A 931 -9.92 -7.15 -17.25
CA THR A 931 -9.12 -7.87 -18.25
C THR A 931 -8.40 -9.02 -17.55
N LEU A 932 -8.48 -10.23 -18.10
CA LEU A 932 -7.70 -11.37 -17.61
C LEU A 932 -6.26 -11.25 -18.12
N ASN A 933 -5.29 -11.18 -17.21
CA ASN A 933 -3.89 -11.41 -17.54
C ASN A 933 -3.67 -12.92 -17.50
N LYS A 934 -3.50 -13.55 -18.67
CA LYS A 934 -3.33 -15.00 -18.78
C LYS A 934 -2.06 -15.37 -19.52
N THR A 935 -1.45 -16.49 -19.14
CA THR A 935 -0.47 -17.20 -19.97
C THR A 935 -1.08 -18.46 -20.56
N ASP A 936 -0.49 -18.92 -21.67
CA ASP A 936 -0.77 -20.21 -22.28
C ASP A 936 -2.27 -20.40 -22.62
N SER A 937 -2.94 -21.44 -22.13
CA SER A 937 -4.38 -21.70 -22.40
C SER A 937 -5.31 -21.31 -21.24
N ALA A 938 -4.76 -20.87 -20.10
CA ALA A 938 -5.49 -20.54 -18.88
C ALA A 938 -6.61 -19.52 -19.12
N ASN A 939 -7.83 -19.80 -18.66
CA ASN A 939 -8.99 -18.96 -18.93
C ASN A 939 -10.05 -19.08 -17.82
N ALA A 940 -10.83 -18.03 -17.60
CA ALA A 940 -12.06 -18.07 -16.81
C ALA A 940 -13.26 -17.95 -17.77
N GLY A 941 -14.22 -18.88 -17.69
CA GLY A 941 -15.44 -18.84 -18.48
C GLY A 941 -16.38 -17.69 -18.06
N SER A 942 -16.34 -17.31 -16.78
CA SER A 942 -17.14 -16.22 -16.24
C SER A 942 -16.38 -15.34 -15.23
N ILE A 943 -16.74 -14.05 -15.24
CA ILE A 943 -16.25 -13.02 -14.33
C ILE A 943 -17.48 -12.38 -13.68
N ALA A 944 -17.49 -12.24 -12.35
CA ALA A 944 -18.56 -11.59 -11.61
C ALA A 944 -18.03 -10.57 -10.61
N VAL A 945 -18.46 -9.31 -10.71
CA VAL A 945 -18.21 -8.28 -9.69
C VAL A 945 -19.36 -8.25 -8.69
N SER A 946 -19.02 -8.23 -7.40
CA SER A 946 -19.99 -8.22 -6.29
C SER A 946 -19.56 -7.29 -5.14
N GLY A 947 -20.46 -7.08 -4.17
CA GLY A 947 -20.27 -6.16 -3.03
C GLY A 947 -20.92 -4.80 -3.23
N THR A 948 -21.11 -4.08 -2.12
CA THR A 948 -21.79 -2.76 -2.06
C THR A 948 -20.96 -1.76 -1.25
N GLY A 949 -21.37 -0.49 -1.21
CA GLY A 949 -20.62 0.60 -0.55
C GLY A 949 -19.52 1.20 -1.42
N LEU A 950 -18.65 2.01 -0.79
CA LEU A 950 -17.67 2.88 -1.47
C LEU A 950 -16.19 2.52 -1.22
N THR A 951 -15.92 1.46 -0.46
CA THR A 951 -14.56 1.08 -0.06
C THR A 951 -14.04 -0.19 -0.72
N SER A 952 -14.93 -1.11 -1.16
CA SER A 952 -14.48 -2.34 -1.82
C SER A 952 -15.52 -2.98 -2.76
N ARG A 953 -15.00 -3.85 -3.64
CA ARG A 953 -15.73 -4.82 -4.46
C ARG A 953 -14.97 -6.14 -4.46
N ILE A 954 -15.66 -7.24 -4.76
CA ILE A 954 -15.05 -8.56 -4.95
C ILE A 954 -15.20 -8.93 -6.43
N VAL A 955 -14.08 -9.23 -7.09
CA VAL A 955 -14.03 -9.76 -8.45
C VAL A 955 -13.83 -11.26 -8.35
N THR A 956 -14.82 -12.03 -8.80
CA THR A 956 -14.81 -13.50 -8.75
C THR A 956 -14.63 -14.05 -10.16
N LEU A 957 -13.62 -14.90 -10.35
CA LEU A 957 -13.38 -15.68 -11.56
C LEU A 957 -13.93 -17.09 -11.37
N SER A 958 -14.74 -17.55 -12.31
CA SER A 958 -15.41 -18.85 -12.29
C SER A 958 -15.22 -19.57 -13.62
N GLU A 959 -15.57 -20.87 -13.66
CA GLU A 959 -15.40 -21.73 -14.85
C GLU A 959 -13.93 -21.70 -15.35
N ILE A 960 -13.00 -21.86 -14.40
CA ILE A 960 -11.56 -21.87 -14.66
C ILE A 960 -11.20 -23.09 -15.53
N THR A 961 -10.39 -22.87 -16.57
CA THR A 961 -10.03 -23.85 -17.61
C THR A 961 -8.63 -23.58 -18.17
N GLY A 962 -8.05 -24.56 -18.89
CA GLY A 962 -6.71 -24.45 -19.52
C GLY A 962 -5.53 -24.54 -18.55
N ASN A 963 -4.31 -24.43 -19.07
CA ASN A 963 -3.04 -24.44 -18.31
C ASN A 963 -2.34 -23.08 -18.44
N GLY A 964 -1.58 -22.67 -17.42
CA GLY A 964 -0.82 -21.42 -17.39
C GLY A 964 -1.01 -20.67 -16.07
N THR A 965 -1.14 -19.36 -16.13
CA THR A 965 -1.43 -18.49 -14.98
C THR A 965 -2.62 -17.58 -15.27
N LEU A 966 -3.38 -17.19 -14.24
CA LEU A 966 -4.43 -16.17 -14.32
C LEU A 966 -4.22 -15.07 -13.28
N GLY A 967 -4.40 -13.83 -13.71
CA GLY A 967 -4.61 -12.67 -12.85
C GLY A 967 -5.60 -11.69 -13.47
N ILE A 968 -5.89 -10.60 -12.77
CA ILE A 968 -6.80 -9.55 -13.25
C ILE A 968 -6.09 -8.20 -13.38
N SER A 969 -6.49 -7.44 -14.39
CA SER A 969 -6.25 -6.01 -14.53
C SER A 969 -7.61 -5.30 -14.60
N ILE A 970 -7.68 -4.11 -14.04
CA ILE A 970 -8.90 -3.31 -13.93
C ILE A 970 -8.69 -2.02 -14.72
N ALA A 971 -9.61 -1.73 -15.64
CA ALA A 971 -9.59 -0.51 -16.43
C ALA A 971 -9.66 0.76 -15.55
N SER A 972 -9.13 1.87 -16.03
CA SER A 972 -9.27 3.18 -15.38
C SER A 972 -10.73 3.66 -15.36
N GLY A 973 -11.10 4.43 -14.35
CA GLY A 973 -12.44 5.06 -14.23
C GLY A 973 -13.54 4.16 -13.69
N THR A 974 -13.19 3.06 -13.01
CA THR A 974 -14.13 2.20 -12.28
C THR A 974 -14.57 2.76 -10.93
N ALA A 975 -14.05 3.92 -10.55
CA ALA A 975 -14.54 4.76 -9.46
C ALA A 975 -14.26 6.24 -9.74
N LYS A 976 -15.04 7.11 -9.09
CA LYS A 976 -14.84 8.57 -9.10
C LYS A 976 -15.09 9.18 -7.72
N ASP A 977 -14.59 10.39 -7.50
CA ASP A 977 -14.85 11.23 -6.32
C ASP A 977 -15.99 12.25 -6.57
N GLU A 978 -16.22 13.16 -5.63
CA GLU A 978 -17.25 14.21 -5.72
C GLU A 978 -16.92 15.30 -6.76
N ALA A 979 -15.65 15.46 -7.15
CA ALA A 979 -15.20 16.35 -8.23
C ALA A 979 -15.25 15.69 -9.63
N GLY A 980 -15.49 14.38 -9.67
CA GLY A 980 -15.51 13.59 -10.89
C GLY A 980 -14.12 13.26 -11.44
N ASN A 981 -13.06 13.23 -10.62
CA ASN A 981 -11.80 12.60 -11.03
C ASN A 981 -12.01 11.10 -11.13
N LEU A 982 -11.38 10.47 -12.14
CA LEU A 982 -11.52 9.05 -12.41
C LEU A 982 -10.31 8.30 -11.87
N CYS A 983 -10.52 7.20 -11.15
CA CYS A 983 -9.42 6.38 -10.64
C CYS A 983 -8.52 5.87 -11.79
N ALA A 984 -7.23 5.67 -11.49
CA ALA A 984 -6.32 5.03 -12.43
C ALA A 984 -6.71 3.56 -12.72
N ALA A 985 -6.11 2.95 -13.74
CA ALA A 985 -6.17 1.51 -13.93
C ALA A 985 -5.38 0.80 -12.81
N ALA A 986 -5.75 -0.45 -12.49
CA ALA A 986 -5.05 -1.25 -11.48
C ALA A 986 -4.61 -2.61 -12.04
N GLY A 987 -3.45 -3.07 -11.58
CA GLY A 987 -2.86 -4.36 -11.96
C GLY A 987 -1.70 -4.24 -12.95
N PRO A 988 -1.17 -5.36 -13.48
CA PRO A 988 -1.62 -6.73 -13.21
C PRO A 988 -1.64 -7.11 -11.72
N SER A 989 -2.67 -7.84 -11.29
CA SER A 989 -2.69 -8.44 -9.95
C SER A 989 -1.58 -9.49 -9.80
N VAL A 990 -1.35 -9.95 -8.56
CA VAL A 990 -0.71 -11.25 -8.36
C VAL A 990 -1.54 -12.32 -9.08
N VAL A 991 -0.86 -13.21 -9.79
CA VAL A 991 -1.46 -14.33 -10.52
C VAL A 991 -1.61 -15.56 -9.61
N PHE A 992 -2.51 -16.46 -9.97
CA PHE A 992 -2.56 -17.83 -9.47
C PHE A 992 -2.25 -18.80 -10.62
N ASP A 993 -1.66 -19.94 -10.30
CA ASP A 993 -1.40 -20.99 -11.29
C ASP A 993 -2.72 -21.67 -11.66
N VAL A 994 -2.95 -21.84 -12.96
CA VAL A 994 -4.08 -22.57 -13.51
C VAL A 994 -3.56 -23.83 -14.17
N PHE A 995 -4.05 -24.96 -13.69
CA PHE A 995 -3.65 -26.26 -14.19
C PHE A 995 -4.90 -27.07 -14.51
N SER A 996 -5.47 -26.93 -15.72
CA SER A 996 -6.39 -27.97 -16.19
C SER A 996 -5.74 -29.31 -15.92
N HIS A 997 -6.47 -30.20 -15.25
CA HIS A 997 -5.96 -31.55 -15.06
C HIS A 997 -5.66 -32.06 -16.48
N ILE A 998 -4.43 -32.55 -16.71
CA ILE A 998 -3.74 -32.68 -18.02
C ILE A 998 -2.88 -31.46 -18.43
N ASP A 999 -1.57 -31.57 -18.13
CA ASP A 999 -0.51 -31.33 -19.12
C ASP A 999 0.21 -32.65 -19.41
N SER A 1000 -0.52 -33.57 -20.06
CA SER A 1000 0.00 -34.74 -20.82
C SER A 1000 -1.18 -35.52 -21.45
N TYR A 1001 -1.76 -34.99 -22.53
CA TYR A 1001 -2.84 -35.59 -23.34
C TYR A 1001 -4.12 -36.07 -22.60
N GLY A 1002 -5.20 -35.30 -22.75
CA GLY A 1002 -6.52 -35.55 -22.14
C GLY A 1002 -7.64 -35.29 -23.14
N MET A 1003 -8.73 -36.07 -23.08
CA MET A 1003 -9.57 -36.33 -24.24
C MET A 1003 -10.76 -35.37 -24.36
N SER A 1004 -10.50 -34.09 -24.64
CA SER A 1004 -11.56 -33.08 -24.79
C SER A 1004 -12.11 -32.92 -26.22
N ASN A 1005 -11.49 -33.49 -27.26
CA ASN A 1005 -12.01 -33.47 -28.63
C ASN A 1005 -11.51 -34.63 -29.50
N LYS A 1006 -12.15 -34.83 -30.66
CA LYS A 1006 -11.80 -35.89 -31.63
C LYS A 1006 -10.34 -35.78 -32.13
N ALA A 1007 -9.77 -34.59 -32.25
CA ALA A 1007 -8.38 -34.43 -32.69
C ALA A 1007 -7.37 -34.90 -31.63
N ALA A 1008 -7.67 -34.72 -30.34
CA ALA A 1008 -6.90 -35.32 -29.25
C ALA A 1008 -7.00 -36.86 -29.26
N TRP A 1009 -8.20 -37.40 -29.55
CA TRP A 1009 -8.39 -38.84 -29.75
C TRP A 1009 -7.58 -39.37 -30.95
N ASP A 1010 -7.66 -38.71 -32.09
CA ASP A 1010 -6.90 -39.07 -33.30
C ASP A 1010 -5.37 -38.98 -33.04
N ALA A 1011 -4.90 -38.03 -32.23
CA ALA A 1011 -3.50 -37.92 -31.80
C ALA A 1011 -3.06 -38.99 -30.79
N ILE A 1012 -3.93 -39.39 -29.86
CA ILE A 1012 -3.69 -40.52 -28.94
C ILE A 1012 -3.64 -41.83 -29.74
N MET A 1013 -4.59 -42.05 -30.67
CA MET A 1013 -4.56 -43.19 -31.59
C MET A 1013 -3.28 -43.22 -32.44
N SER A 1014 -2.81 -42.07 -32.91
CA SER A 1014 -1.53 -41.96 -33.64
C SER A 1014 -0.30 -42.27 -32.78
N ASN A 1015 -0.33 -42.01 -31.47
CA ASN A 1015 0.78 -42.34 -30.56
C ASN A 1015 0.70 -43.78 -30.03
N ALA A 1016 -0.50 -44.32 -29.82
CA ALA A 1016 -0.73 -45.72 -29.49
C ALA A 1016 -0.29 -46.64 -30.63
N ALA A 1017 -0.58 -46.28 -31.89
CA ALA A 1017 -0.05 -46.95 -33.08
C ALA A 1017 1.49 -46.91 -33.20
N ALA A 1018 2.15 -46.00 -32.47
CA ALA A 1018 3.61 -45.88 -32.40
C ALA A 1018 4.21 -46.54 -31.14
N GLY A 1019 3.42 -47.25 -30.32
CA GLY A 1019 3.89 -48.02 -29.17
C GLY A 1019 4.44 -47.20 -27.99
N LYS A 1020 4.13 -45.90 -27.91
CA LYS A 1020 4.66 -45.01 -26.87
C LYS A 1020 3.79 -45.02 -25.61
N ALA A 1021 4.42 -45.12 -24.44
CA ALA A 1021 3.74 -44.95 -23.16
C ALA A 1021 3.34 -43.48 -22.92
N PHE A 1022 2.20 -43.26 -22.27
CA PHE A 1022 1.74 -41.94 -21.84
C PHE A 1022 0.98 -42.03 -20.50
N THR A 1023 0.77 -40.89 -19.85
CA THR A 1023 0.06 -40.81 -18.57
C THR A 1023 -1.38 -40.34 -18.79
N LEU A 1024 -2.34 -41.21 -18.50
CA LEU A 1024 -3.75 -40.87 -18.38
C LEU A 1024 -4.05 -40.35 -16.97
N TRP A 1025 -4.91 -39.34 -16.86
CA TRP A 1025 -5.39 -38.80 -15.59
C TRP A 1025 -6.92 -38.87 -15.57
N GLY A 1026 -7.52 -39.23 -14.45
CA GLY A 1026 -8.98 -39.20 -14.33
C GLY A 1026 -9.51 -39.87 -13.08
N LYS A 1027 -10.84 -40.01 -13.01
CA LYS A 1027 -11.55 -40.50 -11.84
C LYS A 1027 -11.81 -42.01 -11.94
N VAL A 1028 -11.59 -42.73 -10.84
CA VAL A 1028 -11.91 -44.15 -10.74
C VAL A 1028 -13.44 -44.34 -10.75
N THR A 1029 -13.92 -45.08 -11.74
CA THR A 1029 -15.33 -45.43 -11.97
C THR A 1029 -15.54 -46.95 -11.84
N ALA A 1030 -16.77 -47.34 -11.50
CA ALA A 1030 -17.14 -48.74 -11.27
C ALA A 1030 -17.47 -49.46 -12.61
N PRO A 1031 -17.21 -50.78 -12.73
CA PRO A 1031 -16.73 -51.69 -11.68
C PRO A 1031 -15.22 -51.59 -11.42
N ILE A 1032 -14.86 -51.73 -10.13
CA ILE A 1032 -13.50 -51.93 -9.65
C ILE A 1032 -13.36 -53.42 -9.32
N ASP A 1033 -12.41 -54.11 -9.92
CA ASP A 1033 -12.01 -55.48 -9.57
C ASP A 1033 -10.55 -55.52 -9.08
N ALA A 1034 -10.07 -56.71 -8.71
CA ALA A 1034 -8.76 -56.88 -8.07
C ALA A 1034 -7.56 -56.46 -8.92
N ASN A 1035 -7.73 -56.45 -10.24
CA ASN A 1035 -6.66 -56.23 -11.21
C ASN A 1035 -6.97 -55.09 -12.17
N SER A 1036 -8.12 -54.44 -12.04
CA SER A 1036 -8.52 -53.37 -12.96
C SER A 1036 -9.66 -52.48 -12.45
N PHE A 1037 -9.70 -51.26 -12.97
CA PHE A 1037 -10.81 -50.32 -12.79
C PHE A 1037 -10.95 -49.46 -14.03
N PHE A 1038 -12.06 -48.74 -14.16
CA PHE A 1038 -12.26 -47.79 -15.25
C PHE A 1038 -11.83 -46.39 -14.83
N VAL A 1039 -11.18 -45.67 -15.73
CA VAL A 1039 -10.92 -44.24 -15.59
C VAL A 1039 -11.80 -43.49 -16.58
N ASP A 1040 -12.57 -42.54 -16.06
CA ASP A 1040 -13.31 -41.57 -16.85
C ASP A 1040 -12.71 -40.18 -16.59
N ASP A 1041 -12.38 -39.47 -17.67
CA ASP A 1041 -11.89 -38.09 -17.69
C ASP A 1041 -12.99 -37.08 -18.06
N GLY A 1042 -14.23 -37.54 -18.26
CA GLY A 1042 -15.37 -36.75 -18.71
C GLY A 1042 -15.61 -36.81 -20.23
N SER A 1043 -14.78 -37.54 -20.99
CA SER A 1043 -14.93 -37.73 -22.43
C SER A 1043 -16.10 -38.65 -22.83
N GLY A 1044 -16.70 -39.38 -21.88
CA GLY A 1044 -17.78 -40.33 -22.12
C GLY A 1044 -17.34 -41.67 -22.71
N MET A 1045 -16.03 -41.93 -22.82
CA MET A 1045 -15.46 -43.21 -23.22
C MET A 1045 -14.50 -43.72 -22.12
N PRO A 1046 -15.01 -44.43 -21.08
CA PRO A 1046 -14.18 -44.87 -19.96
C PRO A 1046 -13.11 -45.88 -20.42
N ILE A 1047 -11.86 -45.61 -20.07
CA ILE A 1047 -10.71 -46.46 -20.40
C ILE A 1047 -10.51 -47.49 -19.28
N LYS A 1048 -10.35 -48.76 -19.63
CA LYS A 1048 -10.06 -49.80 -18.64
C LYS A 1048 -8.57 -49.77 -18.29
N ILE A 1049 -8.24 -49.57 -17.01
CA ILE A 1049 -6.86 -49.62 -16.51
C ILE A 1049 -6.63 -50.95 -15.81
N ASN A 1050 -5.64 -51.71 -16.26
CA ASN A 1050 -5.17 -52.93 -15.59
C ASN A 1050 -3.99 -52.58 -14.67
N PHE A 1051 -4.08 -52.94 -13.39
CA PHE A 1051 -3.05 -52.74 -12.38
C PHE A 1051 -3.25 -53.66 -11.16
N ALA A 1052 -2.17 -54.13 -10.56
CA ALA A 1052 -2.19 -55.18 -9.55
C ALA A 1052 -2.00 -54.69 -8.11
N ASN A 1053 -2.93 -53.88 -7.56
CA ASN A 1053 -3.18 -53.82 -6.12
C ASN A 1053 -4.51 -53.14 -5.72
N HIS A 1054 -5.14 -53.59 -4.63
CA HIS A 1054 -6.35 -53.00 -4.05
C HIS A 1054 -6.01 -51.81 -3.13
N GLY A 1055 -6.26 -50.58 -3.59
CA GLY A 1055 -6.13 -49.37 -2.75
C GLY A 1055 -6.95 -48.17 -3.19
N PHE A 1056 -7.71 -48.27 -4.28
CA PHE A 1056 -8.46 -47.16 -4.87
C PHE A 1056 -9.96 -47.32 -4.67
N SER A 1057 -10.65 -46.23 -4.33
CA SER A 1057 -12.10 -46.16 -4.16
C SER A 1057 -12.81 -45.60 -5.40
N ALA A 1058 -14.12 -45.86 -5.53
CA ALA A 1058 -14.99 -45.27 -6.57
C ALA A 1058 -15.29 -43.78 -6.29
N SER A 1059 -14.23 -42.98 -6.14
CA SER A 1059 -14.25 -41.53 -5.96
C SER A 1059 -12.85 -40.92 -6.15
N ASP A 1060 -11.80 -41.73 -6.04
CA ASP A 1060 -10.41 -41.32 -6.12
C ASP A 1060 -10.04 -40.78 -7.51
N TYR A 1061 -9.22 -39.73 -7.55
CA TYR A 1061 -8.49 -39.34 -8.75
C TYR A 1061 -7.15 -40.07 -8.82
N VAL A 1062 -6.78 -40.50 -10.02
CA VAL A 1062 -5.53 -41.23 -10.26
C VAL A 1062 -4.84 -40.76 -11.52
N SER A 1063 -3.51 -40.88 -11.51
CA SER A 1063 -2.68 -40.82 -12.73
C SER A 1063 -2.17 -42.22 -13.03
N ALA A 1064 -2.45 -42.76 -14.21
CA ALA A 1064 -1.99 -44.06 -14.68
C ALA A 1064 -1.08 -43.88 -15.91
N THR A 1065 0.18 -44.28 -15.81
CA THR A 1065 1.13 -44.23 -16.94
C THR A 1065 1.30 -45.62 -17.53
N GLY A 1066 1.12 -45.78 -18.84
CA GLY A 1066 1.23 -47.07 -19.51
C GLY A 1066 1.10 -46.99 -21.02
N ALA A 1067 1.18 -48.15 -21.68
CA ALA A 1067 0.82 -48.29 -23.08
C ALA A 1067 -0.70 -48.55 -23.20
N LEU A 1068 -1.36 -47.89 -24.16
CA LEU A 1068 -2.77 -48.08 -24.47
C LEU A 1068 -2.94 -49.07 -25.63
N ASP A 1069 -3.64 -50.17 -25.37
CA ASP A 1069 -4.15 -51.08 -26.38
C ASP A 1069 -5.55 -50.63 -26.82
N VAL A 1070 -5.71 -50.43 -28.13
CA VAL A 1070 -6.93 -49.97 -28.80
C VAL A 1070 -7.42 -50.99 -29.84
N SER A 1071 -6.88 -52.21 -29.83
CA SER A 1071 -7.25 -53.29 -30.76
C SER A 1071 -8.61 -53.93 -30.46
N GLY A 1072 -9.14 -53.72 -29.25
CA GLY A 1072 -10.44 -54.22 -28.79
C GLY A 1072 -11.60 -53.22 -28.94
N SER A 1073 -12.82 -53.66 -28.60
CA SER A 1073 -14.03 -52.83 -28.64
C SER A 1073 -14.12 -51.75 -27.56
N ALA A 1074 -13.16 -51.70 -26.64
CA ALA A 1074 -12.98 -50.65 -25.64
C ALA A 1074 -11.47 -50.47 -25.36
N PRO A 1075 -10.97 -49.26 -25.09
CA PRO A 1075 -9.55 -49.03 -24.86
C PRO A 1075 -9.09 -49.61 -23.52
N VAL A 1076 -7.91 -50.24 -23.51
CA VAL A 1076 -7.32 -50.85 -22.30
C VAL A 1076 -5.89 -50.37 -22.12
N MET A 1077 -5.56 -49.82 -20.95
CA MET A 1077 -4.18 -49.46 -20.58
C MET A 1077 -3.62 -50.46 -19.57
N ASN A 1078 -2.45 -51.01 -19.86
CA ASN A 1078 -1.66 -51.75 -18.87
C ASN A 1078 -0.72 -50.75 -18.19
N ALA A 1079 -1.02 -50.35 -16.96
CA ALA A 1079 -0.33 -49.24 -16.30
C ALA A 1079 0.97 -49.70 -15.62
N LEU A 1080 2.08 -49.11 -16.06
CA LEU A 1080 3.42 -49.22 -15.47
C LEU A 1080 3.50 -48.55 -14.08
N THR A 1081 2.80 -47.43 -13.90
CA THR A 1081 2.65 -46.76 -12.60
C THR A 1081 1.26 -46.18 -12.43
N ILE A 1082 0.69 -46.32 -11.23
CA ILE A 1082 -0.52 -45.61 -10.80
C ILE A 1082 -0.24 -44.86 -9.50
N LYS A 1083 -0.67 -43.60 -9.42
CA LYS A 1083 -0.63 -42.78 -8.20
C LYS A 1083 -2.02 -42.25 -7.88
N LYS A 1084 -2.39 -42.29 -6.60
CA LYS A 1084 -3.54 -41.53 -6.08
C LYS A 1084 -3.18 -40.05 -6.07
N GLN A 1085 -4.10 -39.23 -6.53
CA GLN A 1085 -4.00 -37.77 -6.48
C GLN A 1085 -4.98 -37.26 -5.40
N ASN A 1086 -4.60 -36.17 -4.73
CA ASN A 1086 -5.41 -35.52 -3.70
C ASN A 1086 -6.39 -34.51 -4.31
#